data_AF-A0A6M1Z8D3-F1
#
_entry.id   AF-A0A6M1Z8D3-F1
#
_cell.length_a   1.000
_cell.length_b   1.000
_cell.length_c   1.000
_cell.angle_alpha   90.00
_cell.angle_beta   90.00
_cell.angle_gamma   90.00
#
_symmetry.space_group_name_H-M   'P 1'
#
loop_
_entity.id
_entity.type
_entity.pdbx_description
1 polymer ?
#
loop_
_entity_poly.entity_id
_entity_poly.type
_entity_poly.pdbx_seq_one_letter_code
_entity_poly.pdbx_strand_id
1 'polypeptide(L)'
;MKNYLLSTHFDLITEDGFIVDIKKIDEKKVLATIKIKDISNAFLGFETKEENILFNLKSTLAQLGVDALKKEIDLSKTKKTAEILIEIIAHTPVAQKMISLLRKNDYIGKLFVQEESRKVRDPSYLTRMFLRKDRLNRPLLSFKERKEGELILEKKDGYTIAFLPIKKGKISYIHEIENFLPALSKILSYKNYPTRELLKLYQKFEANTKTDIQKDDCLLVKTDPLYIRTVFAKVSETYLPKGFHHTSACILEPNTLASGDIYEFYGSSNIELKHIPLEFYTLEPHREYVFFEDRDQLQEKLEDPKVLFDAIETAPKPENQLASVYIVKGTELDKLNENSWIVKNPEKHDFPGLDEPEIQAQLVEKYIKEQPSYPFLKAIEDGLITSQGILLTRHFPSPLLKKMLLSDPIQGNVKGVYFQYPSRSNDEFFSHEDRAFLLDLAKFAIPVFWIDNASKKVLQYVLRPQKDAGMFVPVNLINEFRKATFFGVYGSNLIAGRFDEELKKLLNGVLKLREKVDHPLLCENTPLALVTGGGPGAMELGNKIAKELKILSCANLADFRTNGSSVVNEQKVNPYIDAKMTYRLDRLVERQAEFYLDFPMFLMGGIGADFELLLEEVNRKTGSSPANPILLFGSNDYWMGKITSRFQMNLKSGTIKGSEWVSNCFYAIQTAEQGLKIYKDFFENKLPIGRKGPIYQEGFCLNY
;
A
#
# COMPACT_ATOMS: atom_id res chain seq x y z
N MET A 1 16.90 0.69 -10.29
CA MET A 1 15.97 0.23 -9.24
C MET A 1 15.69 -1.29 -9.19
N LYS A 2 15.77 -2.07 -10.28
CA LYS A 2 15.45 -3.53 -10.30
C LYS A 2 16.20 -4.45 -9.29
N ASN A 3 17.34 -4.04 -8.74
CA ASN A 3 18.27 -4.97 -8.08
C ASN A 3 18.21 -4.99 -6.54
N TYR A 4 17.66 -3.96 -5.88
CA TYR A 4 17.70 -3.90 -4.40
C TYR A 4 16.52 -4.64 -3.75
N LEU A 5 15.32 -4.58 -4.36
CA LEU A 5 14.10 -5.21 -3.82
C LEU A 5 14.20 -6.73 -3.69
N LEU A 6 15.06 -7.37 -4.50
CA LEU A 6 15.23 -8.81 -4.57
C LEU A 6 16.41 -9.33 -3.72
N SER A 7 17.21 -8.46 -3.12
CA SER A 7 18.36 -8.87 -2.31
C SER A 7 17.88 -9.50 -1.01
N THR A 8 18.13 -10.79 -0.77
CA THR A 8 17.83 -11.43 0.53
C THR A 8 18.68 -10.88 1.68
N HIS A 9 19.78 -10.19 1.36
CA HIS A 9 20.67 -9.55 2.33
C HIS A 9 20.30 -8.08 2.53
N PHE A 10 20.52 -7.59 3.76
CA PHE A 10 20.36 -6.19 4.14
C PHE A 10 21.49 -5.30 3.61
N ASP A 11 21.19 -4.04 3.32
CA ASP A 11 22.13 -3.06 2.75
C ASP A 11 23.31 -2.67 3.66
N LEU A 12 23.24 -2.91 4.98
CA LEU A 12 24.29 -2.59 5.94
C LEU A 12 25.30 -3.70 6.20
N ILE A 13 25.09 -4.92 5.72
CA ILE A 13 25.92 -6.07 6.10
C ILE A 13 26.26 -6.99 4.93
N THR A 14 27.44 -7.61 4.97
CA THR A 14 27.81 -8.67 4.03
C THR A 14 27.63 -10.06 4.64
N GLU A 15 27.76 -11.08 3.80
CA GLU A 15 28.02 -12.46 4.25
C GLU A 15 29.42 -12.59 4.88
N ASP A 16 29.65 -13.71 5.59
CA ASP A 16 30.97 -14.06 6.12
C ASP A 16 31.99 -14.23 4.99
N GLY A 17 33.14 -13.58 5.13
CA GLY A 17 34.34 -13.78 4.31
C GLY A 17 35.23 -14.88 4.85
N PHE A 18 36.09 -15.39 3.97
CA PHE A 18 37.02 -16.48 4.28
C PHE A 18 38.48 -16.04 4.17
N ILE A 19 39.35 -16.69 4.95
CA ILE A 19 40.79 -16.42 4.95
C ILE A 19 41.40 -16.88 3.61
N VAL A 20 42.07 -15.97 2.88
CA VAL A 20 42.87 -16.28 1.68
C VAL A 20 44.36 -16.35 1.97
N ASP A 21 44.81 -15.59 2.97
CA ASP A 21 46.18 -15.61 3.43
C ASP A 21 46.26 -15.37 4.93
N ILE A 22 47.25 -15.99 5.59
CA ILE A 22 47.42 -15.93 7.03
C ILE A 22 48.90 -16.03 7.39
N LYS A 23 49.39 -15.09 8.21
CA LYS A 23 50.78 -14.99 8.63
C LYS A 23 50.86 -14.79 10.13
N LYS A 24 51.50 -15.72 10.83
CA LYS A 24 51.77 -15.58 12.27
C LYS A 24 52.72 -14.40 12.50
N ILE A 25 52.36 -13.51 13.42
CA ILE A 25 53.23 -12.43 13.90
C ILE A 25 53.94 -12.92 15.16
N ASP A 26 53.16 -13.34 16.16
CA ASP A 26 53.64 -13.90 17.42
C ASP A 26 52.62 -14.91 17.99
N GLU A 27 52.75 -15.32 19.26
CA GLU A 27 51.84 -16.28 19.89
C GLU A 27 50.43 -15.72 20.19
N LYS A 28 50.29 -14.40 20.30
CA LYS A 28 49.02 -13.70 20.54
C LYS A 28 48.45 -13.04 19.28
N LYS A 29 49.21 -12.94 18.19
CA LYS A 29 48.83 -12.16 17.00
C LYS A 29 49.06 -12.87 15.68
N VAL A 30 48.07 -12.76 14.80
CA VAL A 30 48.13 -13.26 13.42
C VAL A 30 47.60 -12.20 12.46
N LEU A 31 48.29 -12.00 11.35
CA LEU A 31 47.80 -11.17 10.25
C LEU A 31 47.06 -12.05 9.26
N ALA A 32 45.84 -11.68 8.86
CA ALA A 32 45.05 -12.43 7.90
C ALA A 32 44.45 -11.53 6.82
N THR A 33 44.41 -12.03 5.59
CA THR A 33 43.67 -11.41 4.48
C THR A 33 42.38 -12.18 4.27
N ILE A 34 41.25 -11.48 4.34
CA ILE A 34 39.90 -12.03 4.23
C ILE A 34 39.30 -11.63 2.90
N LYS A 35 38.66 -12.57 2.20
CA LYS A 35 37.96 -12.32 0.95
C LYS A 35 36.47 -12.56 1.12
N ILE A 36 35.67 -11.58 0.68
CA ILE A 36 34.22 -11.67 0.58
C ILE A 36 33.85 -11.65 -0.90
N LYS A 37 32.95 -12.54 -1.32
CA LYS A 37 32.43 -12.65 -2.68
C LYS A 37 30.92 -12.44 -2.70
N ASP A 38 30.38 -12.16 -3.88
CA ASP A 38 28.95 -12.04 -4.15
C ASP A 38 28.24 -10.98 -3.28
N ILE A 39 28.94 -9.86 -3.00
CA ILE A 39 28.39 -8.75 -2.23
C ILE A 39 27.19 -8.15 -2.98
N SER A 40 26.09 -7.91 -2.25
CA SER A 40 24.89 -7.29 -2.82
C SER A 40 25.21 -5.92 -3.41
N ASN A 41 24.63 -5.61 -4.58
CA ASN A 41 24.77 -4.29 -5.20
C ASN A 41 24.17 -3.16 -4.35
N ALA A 42 23.29 -3.50 -3.42
CA ALA A 42 22.70 -2.56 -2.48
C ALA A 42 23.57 -2.29 -1.25
N PHE A 43 24.70 -3.01 -1.07
CA PHE A 43 25.57 -2.84 0.08
C PHE A 43 26.13 -1.40 0.13
N LEU A 44 25.80 -0.66 1.19
CA LEU A 44 26.18 0.76 1.32
C LEU A 44 27.68 0.97 1.48
N GLY A 45 28.44 -0.09 1.79
CA GLY A 45 29.89 -0.02 1.93
C GLY A 45 30.61 0.38 0.63
N PHE A 46 29.95 0.29 -0.53
CA PHE A 46 30.50 0.79 -1.80
C PHE A 46 30.43 2.31 -1.96
N GLU A 47 29.61 2.99 -1.15
CA GLU A 47 29.30 4.43 -1.29
C GLU A 47 29.70 5.23 -0.04
N THR A 48 29.97 4.55 1.08
CA THR A 48 30.41 5.16 2.33
C THR A 48 31.94 5.24 2.44
N LYS A 49 32.41 5.99 3.43
CA LYS A 49 33.84 6.08 3.75
C LYS A 49 34.31 4.83 4.47
N GLU A 50 35.56 4.42 4.23
CA GLU A 50 36.18 3.25 4.86
C GLU A 50 36.10 3.26 6.40
N GLU A 51 36.21 4.44 7.03
CA GLU A 51 36.11 4.62 8.49
C GLU A 51 34.77 4.15 9.08
N ASN A 52 33.70 4.17 8.28
CA ASN A 52 32.37 3.71 8.68
C ASN A 52 32.15 2.21 8.46
N ILE A 53 33.14 1.50 7.90
CA ILE A 53 33.04 0.07 7.61
C ILE A 53 33.79 -0.71 8.69
N LEU A 54 33.06 -1.48 9.48
CA LEU A 54 33.60 -2.35 10.52
C LEU A 54 33.77 -3.77 9.99
N PHE A 55 34.83 -4.43 10.44
CA PHE A 55 34.92 -5.89 10.36
C PHE A 55 34.32 -6.49 11.63
N ASN A 56 33.18 -7.18 11.48
CA ASN A 56 32.50 -7.87 12.56
C ASN A 56 32.93 -9.34 12.59
N LEU A 57 33.75 -9.70 13.59
CA LEU A 57 34.21 -11.07 13.79
C LEU A 57 33.03 -11.98 14.15
N LYS A 58 33.14 -13.26 13.78
CA LYS A 58 32.18 -14.28 14.18
C LYS A 58 32.18 -14.43 15.70
N SER A 59 31.01 -14.25 16.34
CA SER A 59 30.86 -14.33 17.81
C SER A 59 31.42 -15.62 18.41
N THR A 60 31.40 -16.75 17.67
CA THR A 60 32.06 -18.00 18.08
C THR A 60 33.56 -17.83 18.39
N LEU A 61 34.29 -17.06 17.59
CA LEU A 61 35.70 -16.78 17.84
C LEU A 61 35.85 -15.76 18.98
N ALA A 62 35.00 -14.75 19.03
CA ALA A 62 34.97 -13.77 20.12
C ALA A 62 34.77 -14.40 21.50
N GLN A 63 33.88 -15.40 21.62
CA GLN A 63 33.64 -16.09 22.91
C GLN A 63 34.86 -16.84 23.42
N LEU A 64 35.77 -17.25 22.53
CA LEU A 64 37.03 -17.85 22.93
C LEU A 64 38.07 -16.81 23.39
N GLY A 65 37.78 -15.51 23.23
CA GLY A 65 38.68 -14.40 23.50
C GLY A 65 39.52 -13.96 22.29
N VAL A 66 39.07 -14.28 21.07
CA VAL A 66 39.70 -13.79 19.83
C VAL A 66 39.08 -12.46 19.43
N ASP A 67 39.91 -11.47 19.11
CA ASP A 67 39.49 -10.19 18.54
C ASP A 67 40.13 -9.97 17.17
N ALA A 68 39.62 -8.99 16.41
CA ALA A 68 40.12 -8.62 15.10
C ALA A 68 40.10 -7.11 14.90
N LEU A 69 41.24 -6.56 14.48
CA LEU A 69 41.39 -5.17 14.10
C LEU A 69 41.53 -5.06 12.58
N LYS A 70 40.58 -4.37 11.94
CA LYS A 70 40.69 -4.01 10.51
C LYS A 70 41.89 -3.07 10.33
N LYS A 71 42.76 -3.39 9.37
CA LYS A 71 43.91 -2.55 8.98
C LYS A 71 43.66 -1.85 7.65
N GLU A 72 43.25 -2.60 6.63
CA GLU A 72 43.01 -2.10 5.28
C GLU A 72 41.83 -2.83 4.66
N ILE A 73 41.15 -2.18 3.71
CA ILE A 73 40.07 -2.78 2.93
C ILE A 73 40.09 -2.30 1.48
N ASP A 74 39.96 -3.25 0.55
CA ASP A 74 39.73 -3.00 -0.87
C ASP A 74 38.34 -3.52 -1.24
N LEU A 75 37.41 -2.61 -1.56
CA LEU A 75 36.05 -2.94 -2.02
C LEU A 75 35.88 -2.69 -3.51
N SER A 76 35.28 -3.65 -4.22
CA SER A 76 34.96 -3.52 -5.64
C SER A 76 33.48 -3.78 -5.91
N LYS A 77 32.73 -2.71 -6.25
CA LYS A 77 31.32 -2.81 -6.66
C LYS A 77 31.16 -3.60 -7.95
N THR A 78 32.04 -3.38 -8.92
CA THR A 78 32.03 -4.07 -10.22
C THR A 78 32.27 -5.57 -10.09
N LYS A 79 33.23 -5.97 -9.24
CA LYS A 79 33.55 -7.39 -8.99
C LYS A 79 32.64 -8.01 -7.93
N LYS A 80 31.89 -7.21 -7.17
CA LYS A 80 31.10 -7.62 -5.99
C LYS A 80 31.93 -8.35 -4.95
N THR A 81 33.15 -7.86 -4.70
CA THR A 81 34.11 -8.47 -3.78
C THR A 81 34.69 -7.46 -2.81
N ALA A 82 35.16 -7.94 -1.67
CA ALA A 82 36.03 -7.18 -0.78
C ALA A 82 37.23 -8.04 -0.37
N GLU A 83 38.41 -7.42 -0.27
CA GLU A 83 39.61 -7.99 0.35
C GLU A 83 39.99 -7.14 1.56
N ILE A 84 40.14 -7.76 2.73
CA ILE A 84 40.29 -7.05 4.01
C ILE A 84 41.52 -7.59 4.72
N LEU A 85 42.46 -6.71 5.05
CA LEU A 85 43.58 -7.05 5.90
C LEU A 85 43.19 -6.82 7.36
N ILE A 86 43.28 -7.86 8.18
CA ILE A 86 42.96 -7.80 9.61
C ILE A 86 44.12 -8.33 10.47
N GLU A 87 44.29 -7.75 11.65
CA GLU A 87 45.13 -8.28 12.72
C GLU A 87 44.23 -9.00 13.73
N ILE A 88 44.37 -10.32 13.81
CA ILE A 88 43.66 -11.17 14.76
C ILE A 88 44.48 -11.24 16.06
N ILE A 89 43.83 -10.99 17.19
CA ILE A 89 44.45 -10.87 18.51
C ILE A 89 43.83 -11.89 19.46
N ALA A 90 44.65 -12.59 20.24
CA ALA A 90 44.21 -13.49 21.30
C ALA A 90 44.37 -12.84 22.68
N HIS A 91 43.25 -12.68 23.38
CA HIS A 91 43.22 -12.12 24.74
C HIS A 91 43.36 -13.20 25.83
N THR A 92 43.11 -14.47 25.51
CA THR A 92 43.15 -15.59 26.46
C THR A 92 44.06 -16.73 25.98
N PRO A 93 44.50 -17.65 26.85
CA PRO A 93 45.22 -18.87 26.43
C PRO A 93 44.43 -19.75 25.45
N VAL A 94 43.10 -19.83 25.62
CA VAL A 94 42.22 -20.59 24.71
C VAL A 94 42.20 -19.92 23.33
N ALA A 95 42.13 -18.58 23.27
CA ALA A 95 42.23 -17.83 22.03
C ALA A 95 43.58 -18.04 21.34
N GLN A 96 44.70 -18.07 22.08
CA GLN A 96 46.03 -18.31 21.51
C GLN A 96 46.10 -19.66 20.79
N LYS A 97 45.55 -20.71 21.42
CA LYS A 97 45.40 -22.03 20.79
C LYS A 97 44.50 -21.95 19.57
N MET A 98 43.36 -21.27 19.66
CA MET A 98 42.41 -21.14 18.55
C MET A 98 43.02 -20.44 17.33
N ILE A 99 43.68 -19.28 17.51
CA ILE A 99 44.28 -18.54 16.39
C ILE A 99 45.39 -19.33 15.69
N SER A 100 46.09 -20.22 16.41
CA SER A 100 47.10 -21.11 15.82
C SER A 100 46.52 -22.20 14.91
N LEU A 101 45.22 -22.47 15.04
CA LEU A 101 44.48 -23.46 14.25
C LEU A 101 43.73 -22.84 13.08
N LEU A 102 43.73 -21.52 12.93
CA LEU A 102 43.11 -20.84 11.79
C LEU A 102 43.92 -21.11 10.51
N ARG A 103 43.20 -21.29 9.40
CA ARG A 103 43.78 -21.66 8.11
C ARG A 103 43.02 -21.06 6.95
N LYS A 104 43.59 -21.18 5.74
CA LYS A 104 42.93 -20.75 4.51
C LYS A 104 41.58 -21.45 4.36
N ASN A 105 40.60 -20.70 3.85
CA ASN A 105 39.18 -21.06 3.69
C ASN A 105 38.33 -21.06 4.97
N ASP A 106 38.86 -20.70 6.14
CA ASP A 106 38.03 -20.52 7.33
C ASP A 106 37.19 -19.24 7.20
N TYR A 107 35.88 -19.35 7.46
CA TYR A 107 34.93 -18.24 7.46
C TYR A 107 34.86 -17.60 8.85
N ILE A 108 35.39 -16.39 8.99
CA ILE A 108 35.68 -15.82 10.31
C ILE A 108 34.98 -14.49 10.63
N GLY A 109 34.38 -13.80 9.65
CA GLY A 109 33.68 -12.54 9.91
C GLY A 109 33.21 -11.84 8.66
N LYS A 110 32.56 -10.69 8.82
CA LYS A 110 31.86 -9.95 7.77
C LYS A 110 32.00 -8.45 7.93
N LEU A 111 31.55 -7.69 6.95
CA LEU A 111 31.54 -6.24 6.99
C LEU A 111 30.19 -5.71 7.45
N PHE A 112 30.21 -4.68 8.28
CA PHE A 112 29.05 -3.91 8.70
C PHE A 112 29.29 -2.42 8.47
N VAL A 113 28.29 -1.72 7.95
CA VAL A 113 28.35 -0.28 7.68
C VAL A 113 27.64 0.49 8.78
N GLN A 114 28.38 1.37 9.44
CA GLN A 114 27.86 2.35 10.38
C GLN A 114 27.31 3.56 9.63
N GLU A 115 26.11 3.39 9.07
CA GLU A 115 25.45 4.47 8.34
C GLU A 115 24.71 5.41 9.30
N GLU A 116 25.20 6.64 9.43
CA GLU A 116 24.65 7.63 10.36
C GLU A 116 23.18 7.98 10.05
N SER A 117 22.78 7.94 8.78
CA SER A 117 21.37 8.15 8.41
C SER A 117 20.43 7.02 8.86
N ARG A 118 20.97 5.84 9.21
CA ARG A 118 20.22 4.68 9.74
C ARG A 118 20.18 4.64 11.26
N LYS A 119 21.02 5.43 11.95
CA LYS A 119 21.08 5.42 13.41
C LYS A 119 19.73 5.84 14.00
N VAL A 120 19.19 5.04 14.92
CA VAL A 120 17.92 5.34 15.57
C VAL A 120 18.09 6.55 16.49
N ARG A 121 17.40 7.65 16.16
CA ARG A 121 17.56 8.92 16.89
C ARG A 121 16.62 9.12 18.07
N ASP A 122 15.43 8.52 17.99
CA ASP A 122 14.36 8.71 18.97
C ASP A 122 14.06 7.39 19.69
N PRO A 123 14.11 7.34 21.04
CA PRO A 123 13.71 6.18 21.82
C PRO A 123 12.32 5.66 21.48
N SER A 124 11.39 6.54 21.11
CA SER A 124 10.00 6.18 20.78
C SER A 124 9.93 5.17 19.63
N TYR A 125 10.90 5.19 18.71
CA TYR A 125 10.96 4.24 17.59
C TYR A 125 11.08 2.80 18.10
N LEU A 126 12.03 2.54 19.01
CA LEU A 126 12.23 1.20 19.58
C LEU A 126 11.06 0.80 20.49
N THR A 127 10.53 1.74 21.28
CA THR A 127 9.34 1.49 22.11
C THR A 127 8.16 1.00 21.28
N ARG A 128 7.91 1.59 20.10
CA ARG A 128 6.86 1.11 19.17
C ARG A 128 7.13 -0.32 18.70
N MET A 129 8.38 -0.66 18.37
CA MET A 129 8.74 -2.02 17.93
C MET A 129 8.52 -3.08 19.03
N PHE A 130 8.70 -2.73 20.30
CA PHE A 130 8.38 -3.62 21.44
C PHE A 130 6.90 -3.93 21.62
N LEU A 131 6.03 -3.02 21.17
CA LEU A 131 4.58 -3.14 21.30
C LEU A 131 3.92 -3.78 20.08
N ARG A 132 4.64 -3.86 18.96
CA ARG A 132 4.11 -4.30 17.67
C ARG A 132 4.56 -5.70 17.30
N LYS A 133 3.74 -6.30 16.45
CA LYS A 133 3.93 -7.65 15.93
C LYS A 133 3.77 -7.62 14.42
N ASP A 134 4.40 -8.58 13.76
CA ASP A 134 4.17 -8.81 12.33
C ASP A 134 2.83 -9.51 12.07
N ARG A 135 2.54 -9.75 10.79
CA ARG A 135 1.31 -10.44 10.34
C ARG A 135 1.12 -11.85 10.90
N LEU A 136 2.20 -12.52 11.32
CA LEU A 136 2.14 -13.85 11.95
C LEU A 136 2.09 -13.75 13.49
N ASN A 137 1.72 -12.58 14.02
CA ASN A 137 1.62 -12.28 15.45
C ASN A 137 2.97 -12.48 16.19
N ARG A 138 4.09 -12.35 15.49
CA ARG A 138 5.43 -12.42 16.07
C ARG A 138 5.93 -11.02 16.42
N PRO A 139 6.44 -10.77 17.64
CA PRO A 139 6.98 -9.47 18.01
C PRO A 139 8.06 -8.96 17.04
N LEU A 140 8.11 -7.64 16.83
CA LEU A 140 9.14 -7.00 16.01
C LEU A 140 10.46 -6.79 16.78
N LEU A 141 10.33 -6.51 18.09
CA LEU A 141 11.41 -6.46 19.05
C LEU A 141 10.89 -7.02 20.39
N SER A 142 11.57 -7.97 21.02
CA SER A 142 11.10 -8.55 22.31
C SER A 142 12.19 -9.24 23.11
N PHE A 143 11.91 -9.50 24.39
CA PHE A 143 12.68 -10.44 25.23
C PHE A 143 11.96 -11.79 25.32
N LYS A 144 12.67 -12.88 25.64
CA LYS A 144 12.08 -14.23 25.80
C LYS A 144 11.08 -14.29 26.96
N GLU A 145 11.43 -13.67 28.08
CA GLU A 145 10.65 -13.59 29.31
C GLU A 145 10.56 -12.09 29.63
N ARG A 146 9.39 -11.46 29.48
CA ARG A 146 9.27 -10.00 29.64
C ARG A 146 9.09 -9.65 31.12
N LYS A 147 9.98 -8.83 31.67
CA LYS A 147 9.77 -8.11 32.94
C LYS A 147 9.66 -6.60 32.69
N GLU A 148 8.86 -5.90 33.48
CA GLU A 148 8.81 -4.42 33.43
C GLU A 148 10.19 -3.83 33.76
N GLY A 149 10.64 -2.86 32.96
CA GLY A 149 11.90 -2.13 33.18
C GLY A 149 13.18 -2.77 32.62
N GLU A 150 13.08 -3.83 31.80
CA GLU A 150 14.24 -4.60 31.30
C GLU A 150 15.17 -3.89 30.31
N LEU A 151 14.78 -2.80 29.67
CA LEU A 151 15.67 -2.06 28.75
C LEU A 151 15.51 -0.57 28.94
N ILE A 152 16.57 0.09 29.43
CA ILE A 152 16.59 1.53 29.63
C ILE A 152 16.97 2.18 28.29
N LEU A 153 16.09 3.01 27.74
CA LEU A 153 16.33 3.76 26.50
C LEU A 153 16.63 5.22 26.85
N GLU A 154 17.82 5.70 26.51
CA GLU A 154 18.25 7.09 26.74
C GLU A 154 18.67 7.73 25.43
N LYS A 155 18.38 9.02 25.26
CA LYS A 155 18.91 9.81 24.14
C LYS A 155 20.24 10.43 24.56
N LYS A 156 21.33 10.02 23.92
CA LYS A 156 22.70 10.55 24.13
C LYS A 156 23.31 10.95 22.80
N ASP A 157 24.00 12.10 22.78
CA ASP A 157 24.65 12.65 21.59
C ASP A 157 23.74 12.69 20.33
N GLY A 158 22.44 12.95 20.53
CA GLY A 158 21.46 13.05 19.46
C GLY A 158 20.86 11.73 18.96
N TYR A 159 21.24 10.59 19.55
CA TYR A 159 20.73 9.26 19.18
C TYR A 159 20.33 8.39 20.38
N THR A 160 19.62 7.30 20.12
CA THR A 160 19.14 6.38 21.15
C THR A 160 20.22 5.37 21.53
N ILE A 161 20.50 5.26 22.82
CA ILE A 161 21.25 4.16 23.44
C ILE A 161 20.31 3.33 24.29
N ALA A 162 20.35 2.01 24.12
CA ALA A 162 19.68 1.08 25.02
C ALA A 162 20.68 0.42 25.96
N PHE A 163 20.40 0.42 27.26
CA PHE A 163 21.23 -0.24 28.26
C PHE A 163 20.63 -1.61 28.61
N LEU A 164 21.14 -2.65 27.97
CA LEU A 164 20.72 -4.04 28.13
C LEU A 164 21.29 -4.62 29.44
N PRO A 165 20.46 -5.01 30.42
CA PRO A 165 20.93 -5.55 31.68
C PRO A 165 21.58 -6.92 31.50
N ILE A 166 22.63 -7.17 32.30
CA ILE A 166 23.28 -8.47 32.35
C ILE A 166 22.76 -9.29 33.54
N LYS A 167 22.80 -10.62 33.40
CA LYS A 167 22.58 -11.56 34.51
C LYS A 167 23.81 -11.55 35.41
N LYS A 168 23.58 -11.60 36.73
CA LYS A 168 24.65 -11.59 37.72
C LYS A 168 25.47 -12.89 37.68
N GLY A 169 26.67 -12.79 37.13
CA GLY A 169 27.63 -13.88 37.01
C GLY A 169 28.37 -13.85 35.67
N LYS A 170 29.31 -14.77 35.49
CA LYS A 170 30.08 -14.91 34.26
C LYS A 170 30.02 -16.32 33.71
N ILE A 171 30.39 -16.48 32.44
CA ILE A 171 30.54 -17.78 31.79
C ILE A 171 32.02 -18.15 31.81
N SER A 172 32.31 -19.37 32.25
CA SER A 172 33.63 -19.99 32.18
C SER A 172 33.60 -21.22 31.28
N TYR A 173 34.77 -21.65 30.80
CA TYR A 173 34.91 -22.88 30.03
C TYR A 173 35.35 -24.03 30.93
N ILE A 174 34.81 -25.22 30.68
CA ILE A 174 35.38 -26.47 31.21
C ILE A 174 36.71 -26.78 30.52
N HIS A 175 37.58 -27.55 31.18
CA HIS A 175 38.93 -27.84 30.69
C HIS A 175 38.93 -28.54 29.31
N GLU A 176 37.89 -29.30 28.99
CA GLU A 176 37.73 -30.06 27.75
C GLU A 176 37.54 -29.19 26.51
N ILE A 177 37.33 -27.86 26.66
CA ILE A 177 37.21 -26.93 25.52
C ILE A 177 38.41 -27.03 24.57
N GLU A 178 39.61 -27.29 25.10
CA GLU A 178 40.83 -27.37 24.29
C GLU A 178 40.78 -28.52 23.28
N ASN A 179 40.12 -29.64 23.64
CA ASN A 179 39.94 -30.79 22.76
C ASN A 179 38.96 -30.50 21.62
N PHE A 180 38.09 -29.50 21.79
CA PHE A 180 37.11 -29.09 20.78
C PHE A 180 37.68 -28.12 19.73
N LEU A 181 38.72 -27.34 20.06
CA LEU A 181 39.26 -26.30 19.17
C LEU A 181 39.66 -26.82 17.76
N PRO A 182 40.31 -28.00 17.61
CA PRO A 182 40.62 -28.53 16.27
C PRO A 182 39.36 -28.88 15.45
N ALA A 183 38.32 -29.40 16.10
CA ALA A 183 37.04 -29.66 15.46
C ALA A 183 36.36 -28.35 15.05
N LEU A 184 36.40 -27.34 15.92
CA LEU A 184 35.87 -26.02 15.63
C LEU A 184 36.57 -25.37 14.42
N SER A 185 37.90 -25.40 14.36
CA SER A 185 38.68 -24.95 13.20
C SER A 185 38.22 -25.64 11.90
N LYS A 186 38.00 -26.96 11.95
CA LYS A 186 37.47 -27.68 10.79
C LYS A 186 36.08 -27.19 10.39
N ILE A 187 35.19 -26.94 11.35
CA ILE A 187 33.84 -26.45 11.09
C ILE A 187 33.86 -25.03 10.49
N LEU A 188 34.81 -24.17 10.87
CA LEU A 188 34.93 -22.82 10.32
C LEU A 188 35.17 -22.82 8.80
N SER A 189 35.73 -23.88 8.23
CA SER A 189 35.88 -24.01 6.77
C SER A 189 34.57 -24.24 6.00
N TYR A 190 33.45 -24.47 6.71
CA TYR A 190 32.12 -24.60 6.14
C TYR A 190 31.32 -23.32 6.35
N LYS A 191 30.72 -22.82 5.26
CA LYS A 191 29.84 -21.65 5.30
C LYS A 191 28.57 -21.96 6.12
N ASN A 192 28.12 -21.02 6.94
CA ASN A 192 26.82 -21.03 7.64
C ASN A 192 26.58 -22.20 8.64
N TYR A 193 27.61 -22.74 9.28
CA TYR A 193 27.44 -23.78 10.31
C TYR A 193 27.18 -23.19 11.72
N PRO A 194 26.25 -23.74 12.53
CA PRO A 194 25.83 -23.19 13.85
C PRO A 194 26.86 -23.47 14.96
N THR A 195 28.07 -22.93 14.81
CA THR A 195 29.21 -23.14 15.71
C THR A 195 29.00 -22.61 17.14
N ARG A 196 28.17 -21.57 17.31
CA ARG A 196 27.85 -21.00 18.63
C ARG A 196 27.13 -21.98 19.56
N GLU A 197 26.19 -22.77 19.05
CA GLU A 197 25.45 -23.74 19.88
C GLU A 197 26.35 -24.87 20.39
N LEU A 198 27.39 -25.22 19.62
CA LEU A 198 28.38 -26.23 20.02
C LEU A 198 29.27 -25.72 21.16
N LEU A 199 29.64 -24.43 21.17
CA LEU A 199 30.42 -23.85 22.26
C LEU A 199 29.69 -23.91 23.61
N LYS A 200 28.35 -23.79 23.61
CA LYS A 200 27.54 -23.86 24.83
C LYS A 200 27.71 -25.18 25.59
N LEU A 201 28.05 -26.27 24.90
CA LEU A 201 28.30 -27.58 25.53
C LEU A 201 29.51 -27.58 26.47
N TYR A 202 30.42 -26.62 26.30
CA TYR A 202 31.65 -26.47 27.07
C TYR A 202 31.61 -25.26 28.02
N GLN A 203 30.48 -24.55 28.09
CA GLN A 203 30.32 -23.35 28.90
C GLN A 203 29.58 -23.66 30.20
N LYS A 204 30.04 -23.08 31.31
CA LYS A 204 29.40 -23.13 32.62
C LYS A 204 29.08 -21.72 33.08
N PHE A 205 27.84 -21.48 33.50
CA PHE A 205 27.44 -20.20 34.09
C PHE A 205 27.71 -20.21 35.59
N GLU A 206 28.61 -19.32 36.04
CA GLU A 206 28.97 -19.15 37.45
C GLU A 206 28.16 -18.01 38.05
N ALA A 207 26.98 -18.35 38.58
CA ALA A 207 26.09 -17.37 39.20
C ALA A 207 26.75 -16.67 40.41
N ASN A 208 26.40 -15.40 40.62
CA ASN A 208 26.85 -14.57 41.75
C ASN A 208 28.36 -14.28 41.82
N THR A 209 29.11 -14.55 40.75
CA THR A 209 30.48 -14.05 40.58
C THR A 209 30.48 -12.57 40.19
N LYS A 210 31.58 -11.87 40.51
CA LYS A 210 31.78 -10.48 40.08
C LYS A 210 31.92 -10.42 38.56
N THR A 211 31.36 -9.37 37.97
CA THR A 211 31.42 -9.06 36.53
C THR A 211 32.45 -7.96 36.26
N ASP A 212 33.58 -8.03 36.97
CA ASP A 212 34.79 -7.24 36.74
C ASP A 212 35.69 -7.92 35.70
N ILE A 213 36.69 -7.21 35.19
CA ILE A 213 37.57 -7.74 34.16
C ILE A 213 39.04 -7.66 34.58
N GLN A 214 39.69 -8.81 34.54
CA GLN A 214 41.09 -8.98 34.90
C GLN A 214 41.96 -8.92 33.65
N LYS A 215 43.23 -8.55 33.85
CA LYS A 215 44.21 -8.49 32.76
C LYS A 215 44.46 -9.89 32.18
N ASP A 216 44.56 -10.00 30.86
CA ASP A 216 44.72 -11.28 30.12
C ASP A 216 43.54 -12.28 30.33
N ASP A 217 42.35 -11.77 30.65
CA ASP A 217 41.09 -12.52 30.72
C ASP A 217 40.07 -11.98 29.70
N CYS A 218 39.09 -12.83 29.33
CA CYS A 218 37.93 -12.43 28.53
C CYS A 218 36.66 -12.66 29.34
N LEU A 219 36.00 -11.58 29.72
CA LEU A 219 34.76 -11.64 30.48
C LEU A 219 33.60 -11.98 29.53
N LEU A 220 33.01 -13.15 29.74
CA LEU A 220 31.79 -13.58 29.07
C LEU A 220 30.59 -13.35 29.99
N VAL A 221 29.72 -12.41 29.63
CA VAL A 221 28.49 -12.12 30.40
C VAL A 221 27.27 -12.62 29.66
N LYS A 222 26.21 -12.90 30.41
CA LYS A 222 24.94 -13.38 29.87
C LYS A 222 23.84 -12.33 30.01
N THR A 223 22.97 -12.19 29.02
CA THR A 223 21.74 -11.36 29.09
C THR A 223 20.51 -12.25 28.91
N ASP A 224 19.31 -11.69 29.05
CA ASP A 224 18.15 -12.30 28.42
C ASP A 224 18.25 -12.14 26.89
N PRO A 225 17.88 -13.15 26.10
CA PRO A 225 17.96 -13.04 24.65
C PRO A 225 17.04 -11.92 24.15
N LEU A 226 17.60 -10.97 23.42
CA LEU A 226 16.84 -9.95 22.70
C LEU A 226 16.46 -10.52 21.34
N TYR A 227 15.22 -10.34 20.88
CA TYR A 227 14.75 -10.87 19.60
C TYR A 227 14.62 -9.69 18.67
N ILE A 228 15.52 -9.58 17.69
CA ILE A 228 15.60 -8.41 16.81
C ILE A 228 15.25 -8.84 15.39
N ARG A 229 14.23 -8.19 14.81
CA ARG A 229 13.77 -8.50 13.44
C ARG A 229 13.73 -7.30 12.51
N THR A 230 13.75 -6.09 13.05
CA THR A 230 13.47 -4.86 12.28
C THR A 230 14.57 -3.81 12.36
N VAL A 231 15.68 -4.13 13.03
CA VAL A 231 16.83 -3.25 13.23
C VAL A 231 18.10 -4.07 13.38
N PHE A 232 19.26 -3.47 13.17
CA PHE A 232 20.53 -3.96 13.71
C PHE A 232 20.76 -3.35 15.08
N ALA A 233 21.48 -4.05 15.95
CA ALA A 233 22.04 -3.47 17.15
C ALA A 233 23.56 -3.63 17.18
N LYS A 234 24.25 -2.64 17.75
CA LYS A 234 25.70 -2.61 17.86
C LYS A 234 26.11 -2.25 19.28
N VAL A 235 27.06 -2.97 19.86
CA VAL A 235 27.65 -2.57 21.15
C VAL A 235 28.38 -1.23 21.01
N SER A 236 28.06 -0.28 21.88
CA SER A 236 28.63 1.07 21.84
C SER A 236 29.82 1.20 22.78
N GLU A 237 31.03 1.12 22.23
CA GLU A 237 32.30 1.30 22.95
C GLU A 237 32.34 2.59 23.78
N THR A 238 31.81 3.70 23.24
CA THR A 238 31.84 5.03 23.87
C THR A 238 31.15 5.06 25.24
N TYR A 239 30.13 4.23 25.44
CA TYR A 239 29.33 4.22 26.66
C TYR A 239 29.64 3.04 27.59
N LEU A 240 30.66 2.24 27.26
CA LEU A 240 31.14 1.21 28.18
C LEU A 240 31.85 1.84 29.38
N PRO A 241 31.80 1.20 30.57
CA PRO A 241 32.60 1.64 31.70
C PRO A 241 34.09 1.62 31.37
N LYS A 242 34.85 2.57 31.92
CA LYS A 242 36.29 2.67 31.68
C LYS A 242 37.01 1.34 31.99
N GLY A 243 37.84 0.89 31.05
CA GLY A 243 38.61 -0.34 31.16
C GLY A 243 37.92 -1.59 30.59
N PHE A 244 36.67 -1.46 30.12
CA PHE A 244 35.99 -2.49 29.33
C PHE A 244 36.06 -2.16 27.85
N HIS A 245 36.34 -3.17 27.04
CA HIS A 245 36.27 -3.14 25.59
C HIS A 245 35.51 -4.37 25.11
N HIS A 246 34.57 -4.21 24.19
CA HIS A 246 33.93 -5.33 23.53
C HIS A 246 34.82 -5.81 22.38
N THR A 247 34.76 -7.10 22.08
CA THR A 247 35.41 -7.62 20.86
C THR A 247 34.76 -7.04 19.60
N SER A 248 35.43 -7.17 18.46
CA SER A 248 34.91 -6.82 17.14
C SER A 248 33.60 -7.53 16.74
N ALA A 249 33.19 -8.60 17.44
CA ALA A 249 31.89 -9.27 17.27
C ALA A 249 30.72 -8.46 17.87
N CYS A 250 30.62 -7.18 17.52
CA CYS A 250 29.76 -6.20 18.19
C CYS A 250 28.37 -6.04 17.57
N ILE A 251 28.01 -6.78 16.52
CA ILE A 251 26.75 -6.61 15.76
C ILE A 251 25.73 -7.73 16.06
N LEU A 252 24.48 -7.32 16.27
CA LEU A 252 23.29 -8.16 16.37
C LEU A 252 22.42 -7.95 15.13
N GLU A 253 22.09 -9.04 14.44
CA GLU A 253 21.42 -9.01 13.13
C GLU A 253 19.90 -9.21 13.19
N PRO A 254 19.14 -8.70 12.19
CA PRO A 254 17.68 -8.76 12.11
C PRO A 254 17.19 -10.06 11.46
N ASN A 255 17.74 -11.20 11.87
CA ASN A 255 17.39 -12.52 11.33
C ASN A 255 17.18 -13.57 12.43
N THR A 256 17.19 -13.12 13.67
CA THR A 256 17.33 -14.02 14.81
C THR A 256 15.97 -14.43 15.36
N LEU A 257 15.69 -15.75 15.32
CA LEU A 257 14.66 -16.34 16.16
C LEU A 257 14.99 -16.19 17.66
N ALA A 258 16.22 -15.81 18.02
CA ALA A 258 16.68 -15.24 19.29
C ALA A 258 18.10 -14.66 19.05
N SER A 259 18.36 -13.40 19.37
CA SER A 259 19.72 -12.86 19.23
C SER A 259 20.66 -13.47 20.27
N GLY A 260 21.96 -13.22 20.11
CA GLY A 260 22.95 -13.68 21.05
C GLY A 260 22.67 -13.21 22.48
N ASP A 261 22.72 -14.14 23.43
CA ASP A 261 22.56 -13.91 24.86
C ASP A 261 23.88 -13.88 25.64
N ILE A 262 25.01 -13.95 24.93
CA ILE A 262 26.37 -13.93 25.47
C ILE A 262 27.13 -12.82 24.76
N TYR A 263 27.85 -12.02 25.54
CA TYR A 263 28.67 -10.89 25.09
C TYR A 263 30.07 -10.98 25.67
N GLU A 264 31.05 -10.51 24.92
CA GLU A 264 32.46 -10.80 25.15
C GLU A 264 33.27 -9.51 25.33
N PHE A 265 33.89 -9.36 26.50
CA PHE A 265 34.67 -8.18 26.87
C PHE A 265 36.12 -8.52 27.22
N TYR A 266 37.06 -7.63 26.90
CA TYR A 266 38.47 -7.68 27.29
C TYR A 266 38.90 -6.33 27.91
N GLY A 267 40.03 -6.32 28.63
CA GLY A 267 40.57 -5.10 29.24
C GLY A 267 41.00 -5.29 30.68
N SER A 268 40.85 -4.26 31.51
CA SER A 268 41.16 -4.31 32.94
C SER A 268 40.36 -3.25 33.69
N SER A 269 39.47 -3.68 34.60
CA SER A 269 38.63 -2.80 35.41
C SER A 269 38.14 -3.52 36.65
N ASN A 270 38.17 -2.84 37.80
CA ASN A 270 37.63 -3.33 39.07
C ASN A 270 36.14 -2.96 39.27
N ILE A 271 35.54 -2.29 38.28
CA ILE A 271 34.11 -1.92 38.28
C ILE A 271 33.32 -3.10 37.74
N GLU A 272 32.20 -3.44 38.37
CA GLU A 272 31.28 -4.45 37.84
C GLU A 272 30.47 -3.90 36.67
N LEU A 273 30.48 -4.62 35.55
CA LEU A 273 29.58 -4.33 34.43
C LEU A 273 28.14 -4.65 34.86
N LYS A 274 27.19 -3.74 34.57
CA LYS A 274 25.76 -3.92 34.89
C LYS A 274 24.87 -3.94 33.66
N HIS A 275 25.22 -3.14 32.66
CA HIS A 275 24.47 -3.01 31.42
C HIS A 275 25.41 -2.95 30.22
N ILE A 276 24.92 -3.42 29.09
CA ILE A 276 25.58 -3.35 27.79
C ILE A 276 24.91 -2.24 26.98
N PRO A 277 25.62 -1.17 26.61
CA PRO A 277 25.08 -0.10 25.79
C PRO A 277 24.97 -0.55 24.32
N LEU A 278 23.78 -0.45 23.75
CA LEU A 278 23.49 -0.79 22.37
C LEU A 278 23.04 0.45 21.59
N GLU A 279 23.68 0.67 20.44
CA GLU A 279 23.19 1.54 19.37
C GLU A 279 22.32 0.72 18.40
N PHE A 280 21.32 1.33 17.79
CA PHE A 280 20.46 0.67 16.82
C PHE A 280 20.53 1.35 15.46
N TYR A 281 20.46 0.54 14.40
CA TYR A 281 20.43 1.00 13.01
C TYR A 281 19.19 0.42 12.32
N THR A 282 18.40 1.27 11.66
CA THR A 282 17.20 0.85 10.93
C THR A 282 17.55 0.06 9.67
N LEU A 283 16.61 -0.77 9.21
CA LEU A 283 16.72 -1.46 7.92
C LEU A 283 16.41 -0.52 6.77
N GLU A 284 16.46 -1.05 5.55
CA GLU A 284 15.90 -0.39 4.38
C GLU A 284 14.44 0.04 4.64
N PRO A 285 14.00 1.21 4.14
CA PRO A 285 12.66 1.74 4.43
C PRO A 285 11.51 0.76 4.26
N HIS A 286 11.63 -0.09 3.23
CA HIS A 286 10.64 -1.08 2.84
C HIS A 286 10.66 -2.34 3.72
N ARG A 287 11.66 -2.53 4.60
CA ARG A 287 11.86 -3.70 5.46
C ARG A 287 11.65 -3.45 6.96
N GLU A 288 11.38 -2.22 7.35
CA GLU A 288 11.25 -1.81 8.76
C GLU A 288 9.96 -2.30 9.47
N TYR A 289 8.99 -2.92 8.76
CA TYR A 289 7.66 -3.26 9.30
C TYR A 289 6.89 -2.05 9.85
N VAL A 290 7.07 -0.88 9.26
CA VAL A 290 6.37 0.34 9.69
C VAL A 290 4.97 0.36 9.10
N PHE A 291 3.98 0.67 9.93
CA PHE A 291 2.58 0.77 9.53
C PHE A 291 2.31 2.13 8.89
N PHE A 292 1.33 2.18 8.00
CA PHE A 292 1.01 3.38 7.22
C PHE A 292 0.50 4.53 8.11
N GLU A 293 -0.21 4.21 9.19
CA GLU A 293 -0.66 5.17 10.21
C GLU A 293 0.49 5.93 10.87
N ASP A 294 1.70 5.35 10.94
CA ASP A 294 2.89 6.00 11.52
C ASP A 294 3.70 6.79 10.48
N ARG A 295 3.22 6.87 9.23
CA ARG A 295 3.90 7.56 8.14
C ARG A 295 3.31 8.95 7.93
N ASP A 296 3.26 9.77 8.99
CA ASP A 296 2.66 11.11 8.98
C ASP A 296 3.10 11.94 7.76
N GLN A 297 4.41 12.01 7.51
CA GLN A 297 4.96 12.75 6.37
C GLN A 297 4.51 12.19 5.00
N LEU A 298 4.31 10.88 4.87
CA LEU A 298 3.80 10.30 3.63
C LEU A 298 2.31 10.62 3.49
N GLN A 299 1.53 10.45 4.56
CA GLN A 299 0.09 10.72 4.57
C GLN A 299 -0.20 12.18 4.21
N GLU A 300 0.46 13.14 4.88
CA GLU A 300 0.33 14.57 4.60
C GLU A 300 0.60 14.91 3.13
N LYS A 301 1.62 14.28 2.53
CA LYS A 301 1.97 14.52 1.12
C LYS A 301 0.97 13.92 0.13
N LEU A 302 0.34 12.81 0.49
CA LEU A 302 -0.68 12.19 -0.36
C LEU A 302 -2.00 12.99 -0.35
N GLU A 303 -2.18 13.87 0.63
CA GLU A 303 -3.31 14.82 0.67
C GLU A 303 -3.11 16.03 -0.24
N ASP A 304 -1.86 16.36 -0.62
CA ASP A 304 -1.56 17.44 -1.58
C ASP A 304 -1.60 16.92 -3.03
N PRO A 305 -2.59 17.31 -3.84
CA PRO A 305 -2.67 16.89 -5.24
C PRO A 305 -1.41 17.25 -6.02
N LYS A 306 -0.80 18.41 -5.74
CA LYS A 306 0.38 18.88 -6.49
C LYS A 306 1.54 17.90 -6.35
N VAL A 307 1.79 17.39 -5.15
CA VAL A 307 2.85 16.41 -4.91
C VAL A 307 2.61 15.14 -5.73
N LEU A 308 1.36 14.68 -5.84
CA LEU A 308 1.01 13.52 -6.64
C LEU A 308 1.12 13.75 -8.15
N PHE A 309 0.74 14.93 -8.64
CA PHE A 309 0.94 15.33 -10.04
C PHE A 309 2.44 15.44 -10.38
N ASP A 310 3.21 16.13 -9.56
CA ASP A 310 4.67 16.28 -9.74
C ASP A 310 5.34 14.89 -9.70
N ALA A 311 4.92 14.00 -8.79
CA ALA A 311 5.45 12.65 -8.68
C ALA A 311 5.16 11.82 -9.95
N ILE A 312 3.92 11.80 -10.45
CA ILE A 312 3.58 10.98 -11.64
C ILE A 312 4.31 11.47 -12.90
N GLU A 313 4.57 12.78 -13.01
CA GLU A 313 5.33 13.37 -14.13
C GLU A 313 6.77 12.85 -14.21
N THR A 314 7.34 12.37 -13.10
CA THR A 314 8.69 11.76 -13.08
C THR A 314 8.75 10.38 -13.77
N ALA A 315 7.61 9.79 -14.13
CA ALA A 315 7.58 8.48 -14.77
C ALA A 315 8.20 8.55 -16.19
N PRO A 316 9.09 7.61 -16.58
CA PRO A 316 9.84 7.70 -17.84
C PRO A 316 8.98 7.61 -19.10
N LYS A 317 9.31 8.40 -20.12
CA LYS A 317 8.71 8.33 -21.46
C LYS A 317 9.13 7.06 -22.22
N PRO A 318 8.38 6.64 -23.26
CA PRO A 318 7.11 7.18 -23.74
C PRO A 318 5.90 6.83 -22.85
N GLU A 319 4.86 7.66 -22.90
CA GLU A 319 3.66 7.53 -22.06
C GLU A 319 2.90 6.21 -22.27
N ASN A 320 3.01 5.61 -23.45
CA ASN A 320 2.38 4.32 -23.77
C ASN A 320 3.01 3.12 -23.03
N GLN A 321 4.16 3.29 -22.38
CA GLN A 321 4.76 2.27 -21.53
C GLN A 321 4.13 2.26 -20.14
N LEU A 322 4.03 1.07 -19.56
CA LEU A 322 3.54 0.91 -18.20
C LEU A 322 4.68 1.20 -17.22
N ALA A 323 4.39 1.98 -16.18
CA ALA A 323 5.34 2.32 -15.13
C ALA A 323 4.71 2.12 -13.75
N SER A 324 5.49 1.64 -12.79
CA SER A 324 5.07 1.53 -11.38
C SER A 324 6.22 1.73 -10.41
N VAL A 325 5.91 2.26 -9.24
CA VAL A 325 6.80 2.38 -8.09
C VAL A 325 6.02 2.12 -6.80
N TYR A 326 6.67 1.53 -5.80
CA TYR A 326 6.11 1.35 -4.47
C TYR A 326 6.82 2.27 -3.48
N ILE A 327 6.04 3.10 -2.77
CA ILE A 327 6.55 4.19 -1.94
C ILE A 327 6.14 3.94 -0.49
N VAL A 328 7.11 3.96 0.42
CA VAL A 328 6.91 3.72 1.86
C VAL A 328 7.28 4.91 2.73
N LYS A 329 8.01 5.91 2.22
CA LYS A 329 8.36 7.14 2.94
C LYS A 329 8.03 8.40 2.13
N GLY A 330 7.66 9.48 2.85
CA GLY A 330 7.44 10.78 2.23
C GLY A 330 8.69 11.35 1.54
N THR A 331 9.90 11.03 2.01
CA THR A 331 11.15 11.45 1.37
C THR A 331 11.50 10.67 0.10
N GLU A 332 10.95 9.47 -0.09
CA GLU A 332 11.07 8.72 -1.35
C GLU A 332 10.22 9.39 -2.44
N LEU A 333 9.06 9.93 -2.06
CA LEU A 333 8.19 10.69 -2.95
C LEU A 333 8.86 11.99 -3.44
N ASP A 334 9.58 12.73 -2.57
CA ASP A 334 10.31 13.95 -2.97
C ASP A 334 11.45 13.69 -3.95
N LYS A 335 12.11 12.55 -3.79
CA LYS A 335 13.32 12.18 -4.55
C LYS A 335 12.99 11.35 -5.78
N LEU A 336 11.70 11.22 -6.10
CA LEU A 336 11.26 10.43 -7.24
C LEU A 336 11.81 11.03 -8.53
N ASN A 337 12.33 10.16 -9.39
CA ASN A 337 12.93 10.53 -10.67
C ASN A 337 12.74 9.35 -11.63
N GLU A 338 13.13 9.51 -12.90
CA GLU A 338 12.94 8.49 -13.93
C GLU A 338 13.52 7.11 -13.56
N ASN A 339 14.68 7.08 -12.90
CA ASN A 339 15.31 5.83 -12.47
C ASN A 339 14.57 5.13 -11.33
N SER A 340 13.58 5.80 -10.73
CA SER A 340 12.76 5.27 -9.65
C SER A 340 11.61 4.38 -10.10
N TRP A 341 11.35 4.31 -11.39
CA TRP A 341 10.23 3.55 -11.91
C TRP A 341 10.68 2.20 -12.45
N ILE A 342 9.88 1.17 -12.20
CA ILE A 342 9.94 -0.04 -13.01
C ILE A 342 9.07 0.20 -14.23
N VAL A 343 9.70 0.24 -15.40
CA VAL A 343 9.02 0.42 -16.68
C VAL A 343 9.03 -0.90 -17.45
N LYS A 344 7.88 -1.26 -18.00
CA LYS A 344 7.71 -2.44 -18.85
C LYS A 344 6.71 -2.15 -19.97
N ASN A 345 6.85 -2.90 -21.05
CA ASN A 345 5.99 -2.81 -22.22
C ASN A 345 5.42 -4.20 -22.57
N PRO A 346 4.53 -4.77 -21.72
CA PRO A 346 3.98 -6.10 -21.97
C PRO A 346 3.13 -6.09 -23.24
N GLU A 347 3.22 -7.15 -24.04
CA GLU A 347 2.34 -7.37 -25.17
C GLU A 347 1.12 -8.17 -24.72
N LYS A 348 -0.08 -7.67 -25.00
CA LYS A 348 -1.31 -8.42 -24.75
C LYS A 348 -1.52 -9.38 -25.91
N HIS A 349 -1.22 -10.66 -25.69
CA HIS A 349 -1.54 -11.72 -26.63
C HIS A 349 -3.03 -12.11 -26.51
N ASP A 350 -3.63 -12.55 -27.61
CA ASP A 350 -4.93 -13.21 -27.55
C ASP A 350 -4.79 -14.52 -26.76
N PHE A 351 -5.70 -14.76 -25.83
CA PHE A 351 -5.71 -15.99 -25.04
C PHE A 351 -6.50 -17.07 -25.80
N PRO A 352 -5.94 -18.27 -26.01
CA PRO A 352 -6.56 -19.32 -26.82
C PRO A 352 -7.82 -19.93 -26.19
N GLY A 353 -8.18 -19.54 -24.96
CA GLY A 353 -9.39 -20.00 -24.30
C GLY A 353 -9.20 -21.36 -23.61
N LEU A 354 -10.33 -22.02 -23.38
CA LEU A 354 -10.37 -23.34 -22.75
C LEU A 354 -9.97 -24.48 -23.70
N ASP A 355 -9.76 -24.18 -24.98
CA ASP A 355 -9.30 -25.14 -25.98
C ASP A 355 -7.82 -25.50 -25.75
N GLU A 356 -7.02 -24.56 -25.25
CA GLU A 356 -5.60 -24.76 -24.91
C GLU A 356 -5.27 -24.21 -23.50
N PRO A 357 -5.79 -24.84 -22.42
CA PRO A 357 -5.75 -24.28 -21.08
C PRO A 357 -4.32 -24.12 -20.53
N GLU A 358 -3.41 -25.04 -20.88
CA GLU A 358 -2.00 -24.96 -20.45
C GLU A 358 -1.27 -23.78 -21.10
N ILE A 359 -1.49 -23.56 -22.41
CA ILE A 359 -0.90 -22.45 -23.15
C ILE A 359 -1.48 -21.13 -22.66
N GLN A 360 -2.80 -21.07 -22.43
CA GLN A 360 -3.43 -19.91 -21.81
C GLN A 360 -2.81 -19.60 -20.43
N ALA A 361 -2.65 -20.60 -19.57
CA ALA A 361 -2.07 -20.39 -18.24
C ALA A 361 -0.64 -19.83 -18.32
N GLN A 362 0.19 -20.35 -19.23
CA GLN A 362 1.55 -19.87 -19.46
C GLN A 362 1.58 -18.41 -19.98
N LEU A 363 0.71 -18.07 -20.95
CA LEU A 363 0.61 -16.71 -21.50
C LEU A 363 0.14 -15.71 -20.45
N VAL A 364 -0.85 -16.08 -19.61
CA VAL A 364 -1.32 -15.26 -18.50
C VAL A 364 -0.21 -15.05 -17.47
N GLU A 365 0.51 -16.10 -17.07
CA GLU A 365 1.62 -15.99 -16.12
C GLU A 365 2.75 -15.10 -16.66
N LYS A 366 3.09 -15.24 -17.94
CA LYS A 366 4.05 -14.38 -18.63
C LYS A 366 3.61 -12.92 -18.59
N TYR A 367 2.36 -12.64 -18.97
CA TYR A 367 1.82 -11.27 -18.98
C TYR A 367 1.79 -10.64 -17.58
N ILE A 368 1.45 -11.42 -16.54
CA ILE A 368 1.52 -11.00 -15.13
C ILE A 368 2.95 -10.62 -14.75
N LYS A 369 3.93 -11.48 -15.05
CA LYS A 369 5.36 -11.21 -14.76
C LYS A 369 5.90 -10.01 -15.53
N GLU A 370 5.31 -9.67 -16.67
CA GLU A 370 5.66 -8.50 -17.47
C GLU A 370 4.96 -7.21 -17.02
N GLN A 371 4.09 -7.24 -16.00
CA GLN A 371 3.56 -6.01 -15.41
C GLN A 371 4.65 -5.30 -14.59
N PRO A 372 4.70 -3.95 -14.60
CA PRO A 372 5.68 -3.18 -13.84
C PRO A 372 5.45 -3.26 -12.32
N SER A 373 4.21 -3.47 -11.87
CA SER A 373 3.88 -3.63 -10.45
C SER A 373 4.24 -5.01 -9.90
N TYR A 374 4.35 -6.05 -10.75
CA TYR A 374 4.63 -7.43 -10.35
C TYR A 374 5.82 -7.59 -9.39
N PRO A 375 7.01 -6.99 -9.63
CA PRO A 375 8.15 -7.17 -8.73
C PRO A 375 7.89 -6.68 -7.30
N PHE A 376 7.09 -5.61 -7.13
CA PHE A 376 6.74 -5.10 -5.81
C PHE A 376 5.74 -6.02 -5.12
N LEU A 377 4.69 -6.43 -5.82
CA LEU A 377 3.68 -7.35 -5.28
C LEU A 377 4.34 -8.68 -4.89
N LYS A 378 5.21 -9.22 -5.74
CA LYS A 378 5.97 -10.44 -5.46
C LYS A 378 6.89 -10.28 -4.25
N ALA A 379 7.59 -9.14 -4.13
CA ALA A 379 8.44 -8.87 -2.98
C ALA A 379 7.64 -8.75 -1.66
N ILE A 380 6.39 -8.28 -1.71
CA ILE A 380 5.47 -8.27 -0.54
C ILE A 380 5.04 -9.70 -0.18
N GLU A 381 4.66 -10.53 -1.16
CA GLU A 381 4.31 -11.94 -0.94
C GLU A 381 5.47 -12.69 -0.27
N ASP A 382 6.69 -12.50 -0.79
CA ASP A 382 7.91 -13.15 -0.34
C ASP A 382 8.47 -12.56 0.98
N GLY A 383 7.86 -11.49 1.50
CA GLY A 383 8.26 -10.84 2.76
C GLY A 383 9.55 -10.02 2.66
N LEU A 384 9.99 -9.67 1.45
CA LEU A 384 11.11 -8.78 1.18
C LEU A 384 10.72 -7.30 1.33
N ILE A 385 9.44 -6.98 1.14
CA ILE A 385 8.81 -5.72 1.52
C ILE A 385 7.86 -6.01 2.68
N THR A 386 8.06 -5.33 3.80
CA THR A 386 7.33 -5.56 5.05
C THR A 386 6.70 -4.30 5.61
N SER A 387 7.23 -3.12 5.26
CA SER A 387 6.61 -1.83 5.58
C SER A 387 5.38 -1.60 4.70
N GLN A 388 4.38 -0.92 5.26
CA GLN A 388 3.19 -0.49 4.52
C GLN A 388 3.47 0.79 3.72
N GLY A 389 2.75 0.97 2.63
CA GLY A 389 2.98 2.04 1.66
C GLY A 389 1.94 2.07 0.54
N ILE A 390 2.22 2.85 -0.50
CA ILE A 390 1.33 3.00 -1.65
C ILE A 390 1.96 2.48 -2.94
N LEU A 391 1.12 2.02 -3.85
CA LEU A 391 1.51 1.69 -5.21
C LEU A 391 1.14 2.87 -6.11
N LEU A 392 2.14 3.53 -6.71
CA LEU A 392 1.95 4.59 -7.69
C LEU A 392 2.23 4.02 -9.08
N THR A 393 1.27 4.18 -10.00
CA THR A 393 1.28 3.57 -11.33
C THR A 393 0.91 4.58 -12.39
N ARG A 394 1.42 4.45 -13.61
CA ARG A 394 0.95 5.31 -14.71
C ARG A 394 -0.48 4.96 -15.13
N HIS A 395 -0.74 3.67 -15.33
CA HIS A 395 -2.04 3.16 -15.73
C HIS A 395 -2.64 2.30 -14.61
N PHE A 396 -3.97 2.25 -14.54
CA PHE A 396 -4.67 1.36 -13.62
C PHE A 396 -4.11 -0.08 -13.72
N PRO A 397 -3.81 -0.76 -12.60
CA PRO A 397 -3.25 -2.10 -12.65
C PRO A 397 -4.13 -3.08 -13.41
N SER A 398 -3.49 -3.91 -14.25
CA SER A 398 -4.17 -4.96 -15.02
C SER A 398 -5.06 -5.84 -14.13
N PRO A 399 -6.31 -6.12 -14.51
CA PRO A 399 -7.17 -7.10 -13.81
C PRO A 399 -6.55 -8.50 -13.68
N LEU A 400 -5.60 -8.88 -14.52
CA LEU A 400 -4.87 -10.15 -14.37
C LEU A 400 -3.98 -10.22 -13.11
N LEU A 401 -3.67 -9.07 -12.49
CA LEU A 401 -2.98 -9.02 -11.19
C LEU A 401 -3.90 -9.25 -9.99
N LYS A 402 -5.21 -9.42 -10.22
CA LYS A 402 -6.24 -9.57 -9.17
C LYS A 402 -5.87 -10.59 -8.10
N LYS A 403 -5.36 -11.77 -8.48
CA LYS A 403 -4.92 -12.81 -7.53
C LYS A 403 -3.87 -12.30 -6.55
N MET A 404 -2.90 -11.51 -7.03
CA MET A 404 -1.84 -10.97 -6.19
C MET A 404 -2.35 -9.80 -5.34
N LEU A 405 -3.05 -8.86 -5.97
CA LEU A 405 -3.52 -7.63 -5.31
C LEU A 405 -4.55 -7.90 -4.21
N LEU A 406 -5.34 -8.96 -4.32
CA LEU A 406 -6.33 -9.35 -3.31
C LEU A 406 -5.80 -10.33 -2.26
N SER A 407 -4.52 -10.68 -2.28
CA SER A 407 -3.94 -11.59 -1.30
C SER A 407 -3.69 -10.91 0.06
N ASP A 408 -3.74 -11.68 1.15
CA ASP A 408 -3.53 -11.17 2.51
C ASP A 408 -2.22 -10.39 2.69
N PRO A 409 -1.06 -10.84 2.14
CA PRO A 409 0.17 -10.05 2.17
C PRO A 409 0.02 -8.66 1.58
N ILE A 410 -0.64 -8.57 0.42
CA ILE A 410 -0.79 -7.29 -0.28
C ILE A 410 -1.79 -6.40 0.46
N GLN A 411 -2.93 -6.92 0.90
CA GLN A 411 -3.91 -6.16 1.68
C GLN A 411 -3.28 -5.58 2.96
N GLY A 412 -2.37 -6.34 3.58
CA GLY A 412 -1.57 -5.91 4.72
C GLY A 412 -0.63 -4.74 4.42
N ASN A 413 -0.09 -4.63 3.21
CA ASN A 413 1.01 -3.73 2.87
C ASN A 413 0.65 -2.58 1.92
N VAL A 414 -0.25 -2.77 0.96
CA VAL A 414 -0.68 -1.74 0.01
C VAL A 414 -1.87 -0.98 0.59
N LYS A 415 -1.65 0.28 0.97
CA LYS A 415 -2.65 1.16 1.59
C LYS A 415 -3.26 2.19 0.64
N GLY A 416 -2.85 2.15 -0.62
CA GLY A 416 -3.47 2.89 -1.70
C GLY A 416 -2.85 2.56 -3.06
N VAL A 417 -3.67 2.52 -4.09
CA VAL A 417 -3.26 2.42 -5.49
C VAL A 417 -3.56 3.75 -6.17
N TYR A 418 -2.53 4.44 -6.64
CA TYR A 418 -2.65 5.72 -7.33
C TYR A 418 -2.31 5.52 -8.81
N PHE A 419 -3.15 6.03 -9.70
CA PHE A 419 -2.93 5.93 -11.15
C PHE A 419 -3.35 7.20 -11.90
N GLN A 420 -2.79 7.40 -13.10
CA GLN A 420 -3.11 8.56 -13.95
C GLN A 420 -4.09 8.21 -15.07
N TYR A 421 -3.90 7.08 -15.74
CA TYR A 421 -4.73 6.66 -16.87
C TYR A 421 -5.58 5.42 -16.51
N PRO A 422 -6.92 5.51 -16.58
CA PRO A 422 -7.84 4.38 -16.40
C PRO A 422 -7.52 3.14 -17.22
N SER A 423 -6.99 3.31 -18.44
CA SER A 423 -6.67 2.20 -19.33
C SER A 423 -5.49 2.54 -20.23
N ARG A 424 -4.63 1.54 -20.47
CA ARG A 424 -3.55 1.66 -21.48
C ARG A 424 -4.09 1.69 -22.91
N SER A 425 -5.17 0.96 -23.18
CA SER A 425 -5.70 0.80 -24.54
C SER A 425 -6.84 1.76 -24.85
N ASN A 426 -7.45 2.36 -23.83
CA ASN A 426 -8.66 3.14 -23.94
C ASN A 426 -8.58 4.51 -23.23
N ASP A 427 -7.37 4.92 -22.85
CA ASP A 427 -7.05 6.17 -22.16
C ASP A 427 -7.88 6.36 -20.87
N GLU A 428 -8.90 7.24 -20.94
CA GLU A 428 -9.73 7.66 -19.81
C GLU A 428 -10.92 6.73 -19.54
N PHE A 429 -11.09 5.63 -20.30
CA PHE A 429 -12.26 4.77 -20.20
C PHE A 429 -11.93 3.36 -19.71
N PHE A 430 -12.49 2.99 -18.56
CA PHE A 430 -12.40 1.64 -18.02
C PHE A 430 -13.12 0.61 -18.89
N SER A 431 -12.47 -0.54 -19.10
CA SER A 431 -13.14 -1.73 -19.62
C SER A 431 -14.09 -2.34 -18.58
N HIS A 432 -14.91 -3.30 -18.99
CA HIS A 432 -15.74 -4.06 -18.05
C HIS A 432 -14.90 -4.77 -16.97
N GLU A 433 -13.79 -5.41 -17.36
CA GLU A 433 -12.89 -6.10 -16.43
C GLU A 433 -12.26 -5.13 -15.41
N ASP A 434 -11.88 -3.93 -15.85
CA ASP A 434 -11.30 -2.92 -14.95
C ASP A 434 -12.32 -2.49 -13.89
N ARG A 435 -13.58 -2.28 -14.27
CA ARG A 435 -14.66 -1.89 -13.33
C ARG A 435 -15.00 -3.00 -12.35
N ALA A 436 -15.08 -4.24 -12.83
CA ALA A 436 -15.22 -5.40 -11.94
C ALA A 436 -14.05 -5.45 -10.94
N PHE A 437 -12.83 -5.20 -11.41
CA PHE A 437 -11.66 -5.21 -10.54
C PHE A 437 -11.66 -4.05 -9.52
N LEU A 438 -12.11 -2.85 -9.89
CA LEU A 438 -12.31 -1.74 -8.95
C LEU A 438 -13.30 -2.10 -7.83
N LEU A 439 -14.39 -2.78 -8.17
CA LEU A 439 -15.37 -3.28 -7.19
C LEU A 439 -14.72 -4.24 -6.20
N ASP A 440 -13.88 -5.16 -6.67
CA ASP A 440 -13.16 -6.10 -5.81
C ASP A 440 -12.15 -5.39 -4.90
N LEU A 441 -11.34 -4.48 -5.44
CA LEU A 441 -10.39 -3.70 -4.64
C LEU A 441 -11.10 -2.94 -3.51
N ALA A 442 -12.26 -2.33 -3.81
CA ALA A 442 -13.07 -1.66 -2.81
C ALA A 442 -13.63 -2.62 -1.74
N LYS A 443 -14.13 -3.80 -2.14
CA LYS A 443 -14.62 -4.86 -1.22
C LYS A 443 -13.51 -5.38 -0.30
N PHE A 444 -12.27 -5.45 -0.79
CA PHE A 444 -11.08 -5.85 -0.02
C PHE A 444 -10.41 -4.68 0.71
N ALA A 445 -11.06 -3.51 0.81
CA ALA A 445 -10.56 -2.33 1.50
C ALA A 445 -9.17 -1.85 1.02
N ILE A 446 -8.92 -1.95 -0.29
CA ILE A 446 -7.74 -1.38 -0.95
C ILE A 446 -8.19 -0.09 -1.65
N PRO A 447 -7.86 1.10 -1.11
CA PRO A 447 -8.25 2.37 -1.71
C PRO A 447 -7.61 2.58 -3.08
N VAL A 448 -8.39 3.07 -4.04
CA VAL A 448 -7.93 3.34 -5.40
C VAL A 448 -8.17 4.82 -5.74
N PHE A 449 -7.13 5.49 -6.21
CA PHE A 449 -7.10 6.92 -6.49
C PHE A 449 -6.70 7.20 -7.93
N TRP A 450 -7.50 8.02 -8.60
CA TRP A 450 -7.24 8.56 -9.92
C TRP A 450 -6.69 9.98 -9.81
N ILE A 451 -5.44 10.17 -10.25
CA ILE A 451 -4.80 11.46 -10.47
C ILE A 451 -5.34 12.01 -11.79
N ASP A 452 -6.46 12.73 -11.72
CA ASP A 452 -7.26 13.12 -12.89
C ASP A 452 -6.72 14.41 -13.52
N ASN A 453 -6.00 14.27 -14.63
CA ASN A 453 -5.44 15.40 -15.38
C ASN A 453 -6.50 16.39 -15.86
N ALA A 454 -7.71 15.93 -16.16
CA ALA A 454 -8.79 16.76 -16.70
C ALA A 454 -9.33 17.74 -15.65
N SER A 455 -9.63 17.25 -14.43
CA SER A 455 -10.13 18.11 -13.34
C SER A 455 -9.02 18.73 -12.48
N LYS A 456 -7.76 18.27 -12.64
CA LYS A 456 -6.62 18.61 -11.77
C LYS A 456 -6.87 18.25 -10.30
N LYS A 457 -7.61 17.17 -10.07
CA LYS A 457 -7.94 16.66 -8.73
C LYS A 457 -7.50 15.21 -8.58
N VAL A 458 -7.36 14.78 -7.33
CA VAL A 458 -7.26 13.36 -6.98
C VAL A 458 -8.65 12.87 -6.59
N LEU A 459 -9.12 11.83 -7.26
CA LEU A 459 -10.43 11.23 -7.06
C LEU A 459 -10.27 9.83 -6.49
N GLN A 460 -11.04 9.46 -5.47
CA GLN A 460 -11.05 8.10 -4.94
C GLN A 460 -12.24 7.32 -5.50
N TYR A 461 -12.04 6.06 -5.87
CA TYR A 461 -13.15 5.17 -6.19
C TYR A 461 -13.96 4.86 -4.92
N VAL A 462 -15.25 5.19 -4.95
CA VAL A 462 -16.18 5.02 -3.83
C VAL A 462 -17.39 4.24 -4.30
N LEU A 463 -17.65 3.11 -3.64
CA LEU A 463 -18.88 2.35 -3.85
C LEU A 463 -20.07 3.16 -3.38
N ARG A 464 -21.13 3.11 -4.18
CA ARG A 464 -22.43 3.60 -3.72
C ARG A 464 -23.00 2.61 -2.71
N PRO A 465 -23.51 3.06 -1.55
CA PRO A 465 -24.07 2.15 -0.55
C PRO A 465 -25.13 1.23 -1.15
N GLN A 466 -25.03 -0.07 -0.83
CA GLN A 466 -25.99 -1.10 -1.24
C GLN A 466 -26.13 -1.31 -2.76
N LYS A 467 -25.16 -0.83 -3.57
CA LYS A 467 -25.12 -1.05 -5.01
C LYS A 467 -23.79 -1.69 -5.41
N ASP A 468 -23.80 -2.50 -6.47
CA ASP A 468 -22.59 -3.10 -7.06
C ASP A 468 -21.93 -2.17 -8.09
N ALA A 469 -21.94 -0.85 -7.84
CA ALA A 469 -21.26 0.16 -8.66
C ALA A 469 -20.80 1.34 -7.81
N GLY A 470 -19.86 2.12 -8.35
CA GLY A 470 -19.28 3.27 -7.69
C GLY A 470 -18.82 4.34 -8.68
N MET A 471 -18.28 5.42 -8.14
CA MET A 471 -17.72 6.52 -8.92
C MET A 471 -16.38 6.95 -8.34
N PHE A 472 -15.56 7.59 -9.16
CA PHE A 472 -14.41 8.36 -8.70
C PHE A 472 -14.90 9.71 -8.18
N VAL A 473 -14.70 9.96 -6.89
CA VAL A 473 -15.21 11.11 -6.14
C VAL A 473 -14.03 11.91 -5.58
N PRO A 474 -14.03 13.26 -5.63
CA PRO A 474 -13.01 14.06 -4.95
C PRO A 474 -12.89 13.68 -3.47
N VAL A 475 -11.67 13.55 -2.97
CA VAL A 475 -11.42 12.99 -1.61
C VAL A 475 -12.18 13.74 -0.51
N ASN A 476 -12.32 15.06 -0.66
CA ASN A 476 -13.05 15.92 0.28
C ASN A 476 -14.59 15.78 0.21
N LEU A 477 -15.15 15.13 -0.82
CA LEU A 477 -16.60 14.97 -1.04
C LEU A 477 -17.10 13.53 -0.84
N ILE A 478 -16.23 12.61 -0.41
CA ILE A 478 -16.58 11.18 -0.22
C ILE A 478 -17.74 11.00 0.75
N ASN A 479 -17.74 11.74 1.87
CA ASN A 479 -18.79 11.64 2.88
C ASN A 479 -20.13 12.17 2.36
N GLU A 480 -20.10 13.23 1.54
CA GLU A 480 -21.30 13.75 0.88
C GLU A 480 -21.86 12.72 -0.09
N PHE A 481 -21.03 12.15 -0.97
CA PHE A 481 -21.44 11.13 -1.94
C PHE A 481 -22.08 9.90 -1.27
N ARG A 482 -21.49 9.39 -0.19
CA ARG A 482 -22.00 8.20 0.51
C ARG A 482 -23.36 8.41 1.17
N LYS A 483 -23.66 9.63 1.60
CA LYS A 483 -24.90 9.97 2.31
C LYS A 483 -25.95 10.61 1.41
N ALA A 484 -25.59 10.90 0.16
CA ALA A 484 -26.42 11.69 -0.72
C ALA A 484 -27.69 10.96 -1.14
N THR A 485 -28.75 11.73 -1.31
CA THR A 485 -29.91 11.34 -2.12
C THR A 485 -29.66 11.72 -3.57
N PHE A 486 -29.85 10.75 -4.46
CA PHE A 486 -29.47 10.85 -5.86
C PHE A 486 -30.66 11.26 -6.73
N PHE A 487 -30.63 12.51 -7.18
CA PHE A 487 -31.46 12.99 -8.26
C PHE A 487 -30.75 12.72 -9.59
N GLY A 488 -31.49 12.61 -10.69
CA GLY A 488 -30.85 12.54 -12.00
C GLY A 488 -31.65 13.22 -13.10
N VAL A 489 -30.92 13.66 -14.12
CA VAL A 489 -31.47 14.35 -15.28
C VAL A 489 -31.15 13.54 -16.53
N TYR A 490 -32.22 13.07 -17.17
CA TYR A 490 -32.20 12.44 -18.47
C TYR A 490 -32.76 13.42 -19.51
N GLY A 491 -32.22 13.41 -20.73
CA GLY A 491 -32.69 14.31 -21.77
C GLY A 491 -31.80 14.34 -23.01
N SER A 492 -32.15 15.20 -23.96
CA SER A 492 -31.42 15.34 -25.22
C SER A 492 -30.00 15.88 -25.01
N ASN A 493 -29.03 15.27 -25.69
CA ASN A 493 -27.69 15.82 -25.84
C ASN A 493 -27.63 17.00 -26.81
N LEU A 494 -28.66 17.19 -27.66
CA LEU A 494 -28.71 18.24 -28.67
C LEU A 494 -29.51 19.47 -28.21
N ILE A 495 -30.46 19.28 -27.30
CA ILE A 495 -31.41 20.32 -26.90
C ILE A 495 -31.47 20.38 -25.38
N ALA A 496 -31.09 21.52 -24.80
CA ALA A 496 -31.23 21.75 -23.36
C ALA A 496 -32.68 22.00 -22.91
N GLY A 497 -33.53 22.48 -23.83
CA GLY A 497 -34.91 22.89 -23.53
C GLY A 497 -34.99 24.29 -22.92
N ARG A 498 -36.17 24.67 -22.41
CA ARG A 498 -36.44 25.94 -21.68
C ARG A 498 -36.86 25.66 -20.24
N PHE A 499 -36.11 24.78 -19.57
CA PHE A 499 -36.43 24.30 -18.21
C PHE A 499 -35.31 24.57 -17.20
N ASP A 500 -34.35 25.41 -17.55
CA ASP A 500 -33.24 25.82 -16.69
C ASP A 500 -33.74 26.48 -15.40
N GLU A 501 -34.58 27.49 -15.53
CA GLU A 501 -35.14 28.21 -14.37
C GLU A 501 -36.03 27.32 -13.52
N GLU A 502 -36.88 26.50 -14.14
CA GLU A 502 -37.79 25.60 -13.42
C GLU A 502 -37.05 24.45 -12.73
N LEU A 503 -36.06 23.85 -13.38
CA LEU A 503 -35.21 22.82 -12.75
C LEU A 503 -34.41 23.39 -11.58
N LYS A 504 -33.87 24.61 -11.74
CA LYS A 504 -33.14 25.31 -10.67
C LYS A 504 -34.05 25.65 -9.49
N LYS A 505 -35.25 26.18 -9.75
CA LYS A 505 -36.26 26.43 -8.71
C LYS A 505 -36.66 25.15 -7.99
N LEU A 506 -36.88 24.05 -8.73
CA LEU A 506 -37.23 22.75 -8.15
C LEU A 506 -36.13 22.26 -7.21
N LEU A 507 -34.88 22.15 -7.68
CA LEU A 507 -33.77 21.65 -6.86
C LEU A 507 -33.49 22.55 -5.64
N ASN A 508 -33.56 23.87 -5.82
CA ASN A 508 -33.47 24.82 -4.70
C ASN A 508 -34.63 24.67 -3.71
N GLY A 509 -35.82 24.37 -4.20
CA GLY A 509 -36.99 24.06 -3.37
C GLY A 509 -36.82 22.75 -2.60
N VAL A 510 -36.21 21.72 -3.19
CA VAL A 510 -35.87 20.47 -2.50
C VAL A 510 -34.85 20.72 -1.37
N LEU A 511 -33.83 21.56 -1.63
CA LEU A 511 -32.87 21.97 -0.60
C LEU A 511 -33.55 22.67 0.59
N LYS A 512 -34.58 23.49 0.35
CA LYS A 512 -35.39 24.10 1.42
C LYS A 512 -36.35 23.13 2.07
N LEU A 513 -36.86 22.15 1.31
CA LEU A 513 -37.79 21.14 1.80
C LEU A 513 -37.11 20.23 2.82
N ARG A 514 -35.84 19.88 2.61
CA ARG A 514 -35.08 19.00 3.52
C ARG A 514 -35.00 19.53 4.95
N GLU A 515 -35.09 20.85 5.15
CA GLU A 515 -35.11 21.49 6.47
C GLU A 515 -36.44 21.28 7.22
N LYS A 516 -37.48 20.79 6.53
CA LYS A 516 -38.86 20.70 7.04
C LYS A 516 -39.41 19.28 7.08
N VAL A 517 -38.76 18.35 6.40
CA VAL A 517 -39.20 16.95 6.32
C VAL A 517 -38.20 16.05 7.03
N ASP A 518 -38.71 14.99 7.66
CA ASP A 518 -37.91 13.93 8.25
C ASP A 518 -38.26 12.61 7.55
N HIS A 519 -37.51 12.32 6.49
CA HIS A 519 -37.69 11.13 5.65
C HIS A 519 -36.34 10.43 5.44
N PRO A 520 -36.28 9.08 5.34
CA PRO A 520 -35.01 8.36 5.13
C PRO A 520 -34.18 8.81 3.91
N LEU A 521 -34.85 9.34 2.89
CA LEU A 521 -34.23 9.90 1.67
C LEU A 521 -34.12 11.44 1.68
N LEU A 522 -34.62 12.14 2.70
CA LEU A 522 -34.49 13.60 2.78
C LEU A 522 -34.74 14.09 4.20
N CYS A 523 -33.71 14.64 4.84
CA CYS A 523 -33.79 15.38 6.09
C CYS A 523 -32.74 16.52 6.10
N GLU A 524 -32.68 17.28 7.20
CA GLU A 524 -31.85 18.49 7.32
C GLU A 524 -30.39 18.27 6.89
N ASN A 525 -29.83 17.12 7.29
CA ASN A 525 -28.42 16.78 7.06
C ASN A 525 -28.18 15.89 5.83
N THR A 526 -29.20 15.64 5.01
CA THR A 526 -29.05 14.83 3.79
C THR A 526 -28.37 15.65 2.69
N PRO A 527 -27.16 15.25 2.23
CA PRO A 527 -26.56 15.82 1.04
C PRO A 527 -27.38 15.44 -0.20
N LEU A 528 -27.31 16.25 -1.25
CA LEU A 528 -27.91 15.91 -2.54
C LEU A 528 -26.81 15.65 -3.56
N ALA A 529 -27.04 14.69 -4.44
CA ALA A 529 -26.23 14.47 -5.63
C ALA A 529 -27.12 14.50 -6.87
N LEU A 530 -26.62 15.09 -7.95
CA LEU A 530 -27.26 15.10 -9.25
C LEU A 530 -26.42 14.32 -10.26
N VAL A 531 -26.98 13.25 -10.83
CA VAL A 531 -26.29 12.40 -11.82
C VAL A 531 -26.84 12.64 -13.21
N THR A 532 -25.96 12.73 -14.19
CA THR A 532 -26.31 12.81 -15.62
C THR A 532 -25.43 11.86 -16.44
N GLY A 533 -25.64 11.81 -17.76
CA GLY A 533 -24.71 11.15 -18.68
C GLY A 533 -23.44 11.96 -18.99
N GLY A 534 -23.31 13.20 -18.49
CA GLY A 534 -22.13 14.05 -18.63
C GLY A 534 -21.90 14.66 -20.02
N GLY A 535 -22.80 14.44 -20.97
CA GLY A 535 -22.75 15.07 -22.29
C GLY A 535 -23.30 16.51 -22.30
N PRO A 536 -23.40 17.13 -23.49
CA PRO A 536 -23.99 18.46 -23.67
C PRO A 536 -25.52 18.47 -23.52
N GLY A 537 -26.15 19.63 -23.73
CA GLY A 537 -27.61 19.77 -23.75
C GLY A 537 -28.24 19.69 -22.36
N ALA A 538 -29.27 18.86 -22.18
CA ALA A 538 -29.98 18.74 -20.91
C ALA A 538 -29.09 18.23 -19.76
N MET A 539 -28.11 17.37 -20.07
CA MET A 539 -27.17 16.84 -19.08
C MET A 539 -26.23 17.91 -18.54
N GLU A 540 -25.62 18.71 -19.43
CA GLU A 540 -24.77 19.84 -19.05
C GLU A 540 -25.54 20.87 -18.22
N LEU A 541 -26.77 21.19 -18.62
CA LEU A 541 -27.65 22.08 -17.86
C LEU A 541 -27.87 21.58 -16.43
N GLY A 542 -28.18 20.30 -16.27
CA GLY A 542 -28.33 19.67 -14.96
C GLY A 542 -27.06 19.81 -14.11
N ASN A 543 -25.91 19.40 -14.64
CA ASN A 543 -24.63 19.49 -13.91
C ASN A 543 -24.27 20.93 -13.53
N LYS A 544 -24.52 21.89 -14.42
CA LYS A 544 -24.30 23.32 -14.16
C LYS A 544 -25.17 23.83 -13.00
N ILE A 545 -26.46 23.51 -13.01
CA ILE A 545 -27.38 23.90 -11.92
C ILE A 545 -26.96 23.26 -10.59
N ALA A 546 -26.56 21.98 -10.60
CA ALA A 546 -26.06 21.32 -9.40
C ALA A 546 -24.87 22.08 -8.79
N LYS A 547 -23.90 22.48 -9.61
CA LYS A 547 -22.77 23.29 -9.19
C LYS A 547 -23.18 24.63 -8.59
N GLU A 548 -24.08 25.35 -9.25
CA GLU A 548 -24.59 26.65 -8.77
C GLU A 548 -25.28 26.53 -7.41
N LEU A 549 -25.98 25.41 -7.16
CA LEU A 549 -26.68 25.13 -5.92
C LEU A 549 -25.84 24.38 -4.87
N LYS A 550 -24.55 24.13 -5.14
CA LYS A 550 -23.65 23.35 -4.28
C LYS A 550 -24.18 21.93 -4.00
N ILE A 551 -24.84 21.34 -4.98
CA ILE A 551 -25.23 19.92 -5.03
C ILE A 551 -24.07 19.16 -5.69
N LEU A 552 -23.73 17.98 -5.17
CA LEU A 552 -22.67 17.16 -5.73
C LEU A 552 -23.01 16.77 -7.17
N SER A 553 -22.19 17.20 -8.13
CA SER A 553 -22.44 16.99 -9.56
C SER A 553 -21.73 15.73 -10.05
N CYS A 554 -22.49 14.73 -10.49
CA CYS A 554 -21.99 13.40 -10.87
C CYS A 554 -22.28 13.10 -12.35
N ALA A 555 -21.46 12.24 -12.95
CA ALA A 555 -21.72 11.75 -14.31
C ALA A 555 -21.23 10.32 -14.59
N ASN A 556 -22.04 9.56 -15.33
CA ASN A 556 -21.61 8.33 -15.98
C ASN A 556 -21.25 8.63 -17.44
N LEU A 557 -19.97 8.61 -17.77
CA LEU A 557 -19.42 9.01 -19.08
C LEU A 557 -19.24 7.81 -20.01
N ALA A 558 -19.53 7.96 -21.30
CA ALA A 558 -19.23 6.94 -22.31
C ALA A 558 -18.27 7.46 -23.37
N ASP A 559 -17.45 6.55 -23.90
CA ASP A 559 -16.52 6.84 -24.99
C ASP A 559 -17.25 6.95 -26.33
N PHE A 560 -17.63 8.18 -26.71
CA PHE A 560 -18.28 8.47 -27.99
C PHE A 560 -17.29 8.91 -29.09
N ARG A 561 -15.98 8.71 -28.90
CA ARG A 561 -14.98 9.04 -29.92
C ARG A 561 -15.20 8.18 -31.18
N THR A 562 -15.06 8.78 -32.35
CA THR A 562 -15.32 8.10 -33.63
C THR A 562 -14.11 7.33 -34.13
N ASN A 563 -14.28 6.03 -34.40
CA ASN A 563 -13.25 5.19 -35.04
C ASN A 563 -13.58 4.97 -36.52
N GLY A 564 -13.65 6.02 -37.34
CA GLY A 564 -13.75 5.97 -38.81
C GLY A 564 -14.98 5.27 -39.44
N SER A 565 -15.74 4.47 -38.69
CA SER A 565 -16.85 3.63 -39.13
C SER A 565 -18.15 3.86 -38.36
N SER A 566 -18.15 4.70 -37.31
CA SER A 566 -19.32 4.98 -36.48
C SER A 566 -20.05 6.26 -36.92
N VAL A 567 -21.38 6.20 -36.98
CA VAL A 567 -22.29 7.34 -37.26
C VAL A 567 -22.62 8.10 -35.96
N VAL A 568 -21.81 7.95 -34.92
CA VAL A 568 -22.12 8.45 -33.58
C VAL A 568 -21.57 9.85 -33.41
N ASN A 569 -22.44 10.82 -33.09
CA ASN A 569 -22.00 12.18 -32.75
C ASN A 569 -21.11 12.14 -31.50
N GLU A 570 -19.86 12.55 -31.66
CA GLU A 570 -18.93 12.69 -30.54
C GLU A 570 -19.52 13.64 -29.49
N GLN A 571 -19.58 13.18 -28.24
CA GLN A 571 -20.09 13.97 -27.12
C GLN A 571 -18.92 14.43 -26.27
N LYS A 572 -18.71 15.75 -26.22
CA LYS A 572 -17.74 16.34 -25.29
C LYS A 572 -18.28 16.24 -23.87
N VAL A 573 -17.41 15.83 -22.95
CA VAL A 573 -17.69 15.84 -21.51
C VAL A 573 -17.86 17.29 -21.04
N ASN A 574 -18.93 17.57 -20.29
CA ASN A 574 -19.18 18.92 -19.81
C ASN A 574 -18.28 19.29 -18.60
N PRO A 575 -17.97 20.59 -18.38
CA PRO A 575 -17.00 21.01 -17.37
C PRO A 575 -17.54 21.05 -15.94
N TYR A 576 -18.82 20.73 -15.73
CA TYR A 576 -19.52 20.94 -14.45
C TYR A 576 -19.59 19.68 -13.58
N ILE A 577 -18.72 18.71 -13.81
CA ILE A 577 -18.72 17.40 -13.13
C ILE A 577 -17.71 17.41 -11.97
N ASP A 578 -18.10 16.89 -10.80
CA ASP A 578 -17.22 16.62 -9.67
C ASP A 578 -16.80 15.16 -9.59
N ALA A 579 -17.77 14.25 -9.63
CA ALA A 579 -17.56 12.81 -9.52
C ALA A 579 -17.94 12.11 -10.83
N LYS A 580 -17.16 11.11 -11.23
CA LYS A 580 -17.36 10.45 -12.52
C LYS A 580 -17.08 8.95 -12.49
N MET A 581 -17.78 8.23 -13.36
CA MET A 581 -17.42 6.88 -13.77
C MET A 581 -17.40 6.81 -15.29
N THR A 582 -16.49 6.04 -15.88
CA THR A 582 -16.27 6.02 -17.34
C THR A 582 -16.48 4.63 -17.90
N TYR A 583 -17.10 4.56 -19.08
CA TYR A 583 -17.52 3.32 -19.72
C TYR A 583 -17.10 3.30 -21.18
N ARG A 584 -16.74 2.12 -21.68
CA ARG A 584 -16.58 1.87 -23.11
C ARG A 584 -17.94 1.83 -23.81
N LEU A 585 -17.95 2.17 -25.10
CA LEU A 585 -19.17 2.28 -25.89
C LEU A 585 -19.94 0.94 -26.01
N ASP A 586 -19.23 -0.18 -26.11
CA ASP A 586 -19.80 -1.53 -26.12
C ASP A 586 -20.47 -1.92 -24.79
N ARG A 587 -20.32 -1.09 -23.75
CA ARG A 587 -20.91 -1.26 -22.41
C ARG A 587 -21.97 -0.22 -22.09
N LEU A 588 -22.62 0.34 -23.12
CA LEU A 588 -23.65 1.37 -22.96
C LEU A 588 -24.85 0.90 -22.13
N VAL A 589 -25.29 -0.35 -22.28
CA VAL A 589 -26.40 -0.90 -21.47
C VAL A 589 -26.04 -0.93 -19.98
N GLU A 590 -24.83 -1.36 -19.64
CA GLU A 590 -24.33 -1.40 -18.27
C GLU A 590 -24.26 0.02 -17.67
N ARG A 591 -23.76 0.99 -18.45
CA ARG A 591 -23.78 2.41 -18.06
C ARG A 591 -25.18 2.90 -17.69
N GLN A 592 -26.20 2.57 -18.48
CA GLN A 592 -27.58 2.99 -18.20
C GLN A 592 -28.16 2.30 -16.97
N ALA A 593 -27.80 1.04 -16.72
CA ALA A 593 -28.22 0.32 -15.52
C ALA A 593 -27.58 0.85 -14.23
N GLU A 594 -26.40 1.47 -14.32
CA GLU A 594 -25.59 1.90 -13.16
C GLU A 594 -25.86 3.36 -12.69
N PHE A 595 -26.91 4.02 -13.20
CA PHE A 595 -27.34 5.34 -12.67
C PHE A 595 -27.95 5.25 -11.26
N TYR A 596 -28.76 4.22 -11.01
CA TYR A 596 -29.38 3.90 -9.72
C TYR A 596 -30.12 5.07 -9.04
N LEU A 597 -30.78 5.97 -9.76
CA LEU A 597 -31.34 7.21 -9.19
C LEU A 597 -32.44 6.94 -8.13
N ASP A 598 -32.49 7.80 -7.10
CA ASP A 598 -33.63 7.82 -6.16
C ASP A 598 -34.81 8.61 -6.75
N PHE A 599 -34.51 9.71 -7.45
CA PHE A 599 -35.49 10.59 -8.08
C PHE A 599 -35.08 10.96 -9.52
N PRO A 600 -35.50 10.16 -10.52
CA PRO A 600 -35.30 10.49 -11.92
C PRO A 600 -36.15 11.66 -12.39
N MET A 601 -35.57 12.52 -13.23
CA MET A 601 -36.26 13.57 -13.95
C MET A 601 -35.96 13.46 -15.44
N PHE A 602 -36.99 13.39 -16.27
CA PHE A 602 -36.86 13.32 -17.72
C PHE A 602 -37.24 14.66 -18.34
N LEU A 603 -36.32 15.22 -19.11
CA LEU A 603 -36.57 16.32 -20.03
C LEU A 603 -36.79 15.76 -21.44
N MET A 604 -37.16 16.64 -22.37
CA MET A 604 -37.29 16.28 -23.78
C MET A 604 -36.02 15.58 -24.30
N GLY A 605 -36.20 14.38 -24.86
CA GLY A 605 -35.11 13.50 -25.26
C GLY A 605 -35.42 12.62 -26.47
N GLY A 606 -34.36 12.02 -27.01
CA GLY A 606 -34.40 11.05 -28.09
C GLY A 606 -34.31 9.61 -27.59
N ILE A 607 -33.82 8.71 -28.45
CA ILE A 607 -33.78 7.26 -28.21
C ILE A 607 -33.04 6.88 -26.92
N GLY A 608 -31.97 7.60 -26.57
CA GLY A 608 -31.24 7.37 -25.31
C GLY A 608 -32.09 7.60 -24.07
N ALA A 609 -32.83 8.72 -24.04
CA ALA A 609 -33.75 9.05 -22.96
C ALA A 609 -34.98 8.12 -22.94
N ASP A 610 -35.45 7.68 -24.11
CA ASP A 610 -36.52 6.69 -24.21
C ASP A 610 -36.09 5.34 -23.61
N PHE A 611 -34.83 4.93 -23.82
CA PHE A 611 -34.29 3.71 -23.21
C PHE A 611 -34.20 3.82 -21.68
N GLU A 612 -33.73 4.97 -21.16
CA GLU A 612 -33.70 5.26 -19.72
C GLU A 612 -35.11 5.24 -19.12
N LEU A 613 -36.10 5.81 -19.81
CA LEU A 613 -37.51 5.83 -19.37
C LEU A 613 -38.06 4.41 -19.24
N LEU A 614 -37.85 3.58 -20.26
CA LEU A 614 -38.28 2.17 -20.25
C LEU A 614 -37.56 1.38 -19.15
N LEU A 615 -36.29 1.66 -18.90
CA LEU A 615 -35.53 1.00 -17.84
C LEU A 615 -36.09 1.34 -16.46
N GLU A 616 -36.47 2.61 -16.23
CA GLU A 616 -37.10 3.04 -14.97
C GLU A 616 -38.49 2.41 -14.74
N GLU A 617 -39.28 2.19 -15.80
CA GLU A 617 -40.53 1.42 -15.74
C GLU A 617 -40.30 -0.03 -15.36
N VAL A 618 -39.33 -0.68 -16.02
CA VAL A 618 -38.97 -2.09 -15.75
C VAL A 618 -38.46 -2.23 -14.31
N ASN A 619 -37.56 -1.34 -13.86
CA ASN A 619 -37.00 -1.37 -12.51
C ASN A 619 -38.07 -1.29 -11.41
N ARG A 620 -39.12 -0.47 -11.61
CA ARG A 620 -40.26 -0.38 -10.67
C ARG A 620 -41.15 -1.61 -10.75
N LYS A 621 -41.44 -2.08 -11.96
CA LYS A 621 -42.22 -3.30 -12.18
C LYS A 621 -41.61 -4.52 -11.48
N THR A 622 -40.30 -4.70 -11.62
CA THR A 622 -39.56 -5.83 -11.03
C THR A 622 -39.31 -5.66 -9.53
N GLY A 623 -39.43 -4.44 -9.01
CA GLY A 623 -39.07 -4.10 -7.63
C GLY A 623 -37.57 -3.90 -7.42
N SER A 624 -36.77 -3.83 -8.50
CA SER A 624 -35.36 -3.48 -8.45
C SER A 624 -35.13 -2.03 -8.01
N SER A 625 -36.14 -1.17 -8.13
CA SER A 625 -36.17 0.18 -7.56
C SER A 625 -37.48 0.44 -6.81
N PRO A 626 -37.47 1.24 -5.74
CA PRO A 626 -38.67 1.62 -5.02
C PRO A 626 -39.60 2.47 -5.91
N ALA A 627 -40.88 2.53 -5.53
CA ALA A 627 -41.89 3.34 -6.20
C ALA A 627 -41.76 4.83 -5.82
N ASN A 628 -40.62 5.44 -6.17
CA ASN A 628 -40.38 6.86 -5.99
C ASN A 628 -40.90 7.64 -7.21
N PRO A 629 -41.39 8.88 -7.02
CA PRO A 629 -41.90 9.72 -8.10
C PRO A 629 -40.81 10.08 -9.11
N ILE A 630 -41.15 9.89 -10.38
CA ILE A 630 -40.42 10.34 -11.56
C ILE A 630 -41.11 11.57 -12.11
N LEU A 631 -40.34 12.61 -12.37
CA LEU A 631 -40.85 13.84 -12.98
C LEU A 631 -40.59 13.84 -14.48
N LEU A 632 -41.62 14.13 -15.25
CA LEU A 632 -41.60 14.26 -16.70
C LEU A 632 -41.77 15.74 -17.05
N PHE A 633 -40.66 16.45 -17.27
CA PHE A 633 -40.65 17.88 -17.63
C PHE A 633 -41.10 18.08 -19.07
N GLY A 634 -42.18 18.83 -19.28
CA GLY A 634 -42.66 19.14 -20.62
C GLY A 634 -44.16 19.39 -20.71
N SER A 635 -44.63 19.69 -21.92
CA SER A 635 -46.07 19.72 -22.19
C SER A 635 -46.66 18.31 -22.04
N ASN A 636 -47.92 18.26 -21.61
CA ASN A 636 -48.66 17.00 -21.56
C ASN A 636 -48.72 16.33 -22.94
N ASP A 637 -48.87 17.12 -24.01
CA ASP A 637 -48.92 16.62 -25.39
C ASP A 637 -47.65 15.84 -25.78
N TYR A 638 -46.48 16.32 -25.37
CA TYR A 638 -45.21 15.64 -25.66
C TYR A 638 -45.17 14.25 -25.01
N TRP A 639 -45.52 14.17 -23.72
CA TRP A 639 -45.49 12.92 -22.97
C TRP A 639 -46.60 11.96 -23.37
N MET A 640 -47.79 12.46 -23.71
CA MET A 640 -48.86 11.65 -24.31
C MET A 640 -48.39 11.01 -25.63
N GLY A 641 -47.71 11.78 -26.48
CA GLY A 641 -47.13 11.26 -27.73
C GLY A 641 -46.06 10.18 -27.51
N LYS A 642 -45.31 10.23 -26.41
CA LYS A 642 -44.24 9.27 -26.07
C LYS A 642 -44.72 8.02 -25.32
N ILE A 643 -45.67 8.16 -24.42
CA ILE A 643 -46.00 7.13 -23.40
C ILE A 643 -47.37 6.52 -23.62
N THR A 644 -48.42 7.34 -23.82
CA THR A 644 -49.82 6.89 -23.76
C THR A 644 -50.10 5.73 -24.69
N SER A 645 -49.72 5.82 -25.96
CA SER A 645 -50.06 4.80 -26.97
C SER A 645 -49.46 3.43 -26.62
N ARG A 646 -48.20 3.42 -26.15
CA ARG A 646 -47.48 2.22 -25.71
C ARG A 646 -48.12 1.64 -24.45
N PHE A 647 -48.42 2.48 -23.45
CA PHE A 647 -49.09 2.04 -22.23
C PHE A 647 -50.47 1.45 -22.52
N GLN A 648 -51.30 2.15 -23.30
CA GLN A 648 -52.64 1.72 -23.66
C GLN A 648 -52.66 0.43 -24.48
N MET A 649 -51.72 0.28 -25.43
CA MET A 649 -51.57 -0.96 -26.17
C MET A 649 -51.30 -2.12 -25.21
N ASN A 650 -50.33 -1.96 -24.31
CA ASN A 650 -49.97 -2.99 -23.34
C ASN A 650 -51.09 -3.32 -22.35
N LEU A 651 -51.84 -2.29 -21.93
CA LEU A 651 -52.98 -2.44 -21.03
C LEU A 651 -54.09 -3.26 -21.71
N LYS A 652 -54.46 -2.91 -22.95
CA LYS A 652 -55.49 -3.60 -23.73
C LYS A 652 -55.11 -5.03 -24.10
N SER A 653 -53.84 -5.27 -24.42
CA SER A 653 -53.33 -6.61 -24.74
C SER A 653 -53.05 -7.45 -23.49
N GLY A 654 -53.14 -6.89 -22.29
CA GLY A 654 -52.87 -7.57 -21.03
C GLY A 654 -51.39 -7.89 -20.77
N THR A 655 -50.45 -7.31 -21.52
CA THR A 655 -49.00 -7.59 -21.40
C THR A 655 -48.36 -6.95 -20.17
N ILE A 656 -49.05 -6.02 -19.52
CA ILE A 656 -48.66 -5.39 -18.25
C ILE A 656 -49.55 -5.76 -17.08
N LYS A 657 -50.37 -6.83 -17.20
CA LYS A 657 -51.27 -7.27 -16.13
C LYS A 657 -50.52 -7.48 -14.81
N GLY A 658 -50.99 -6.84 -13.73
CA GLY A 658 -50.35 -6.84 -12.41
C GLY A 658 -49.24 -5.79 -12.22
N SER A 659 -48.95 -4.99 -13.25
CA SER A 659 -47.95 -3.90 -13.23
C SER A 659 -48.49 -2.57 -13.75
N GLU A 660 -49.81 -2.45 -13.91
CA GLU A 660 -50.51 -1.24 -14.36
C GLU A 660 -50.25 -0.05 -13.42
N TRP A 661 -50.06 -0.34 -12.14
CA TRP A 661 -49.75 0.63 -11.09
C TRP A 661 -48.45 1.40 -11.35
N VAL A 662 -47.53 0.90 -12.18
CA VAL A 662 -46.29 1.63 -12.54
C VAL A 662 -46.61 3.00 -13.13
N SER A 663 -47.79 3.17 -13.74
CA SER A 663 -48.29 4.47 -14.22
C SER A 663 -48.34 5.55 -13.14
N ASN A 664 -48.55 5.21 -11.86
CA ASN A 664 -48.56 6.18 -10.76
C ASN A 664 -47.19 6.58 -10.24
N CYS A 665 -46.11 6.10 -10.87
CA CYS A 665 -44.77 6.56 -10.55
C CYS A 665 -44.33 7.74 -11.41
N PHE A 666 -45.05 8.09 -12.48
CA PHE A 666 -44.67 9.10 -13.45
C PHE A 666 -45.61 10.30 -13.38
N TYR A 667 -45.05 11.52 -13.30
CA TYR A 667 -45.81 12.75 -13.14
C TYR A 667 -45.34 13.79 -14.15
N ALA A 668 -46.23 14.23 -15.03
CA ALA A 668 -45.96 15.33 -15.94
C ALA A 668 -45.99 16.67 -15.19
N ILE A 669 -44.95 17.48 -15.38
CA ILE A 669 -44.83 18.80 -14.77
C ILE A 669 -44.39 19.84 -15.80
N GLN A 670 -44.92 21.05 -15.65
CA GLN A 670 -44.53 22.23 -16.43
C GLN A 670 -43.81 23.27 -15.56
N THR A 671 -43.98 23.20 -14.24
CA THR A 671 -43.47 24.17 -13.26
C THR A 671 -42.79 23.49 -12.09
N ALA A 672 -41.85 24.20 -11.46
CA ALA A 672 -41.18 23.75 -10.25
C ALA A 672 -42.17 23.52 -9.09
N GLU A 673 -43.21 24.34 -8.99
CA GLU A 673 -44.23 24.25 -7.94
C GLU A 673 -44.98 22.92 -7.98
N GLN A 674 -45.33 22.43 -9.17
CA GLN A 674 -45.94 21.09 -9.34
C GLN A 674 -44.99 19.99 -8.87
N GLY A 675 -43.72 20.03 -9.30
CA GLY A 675 -42.71 19.06 -8.88
C GLY A 675 -42.46 19.06 -7.36
N LEU A 676 -42.39 20.25 -6.76
CA LEU A 676 -42.22 20.41 -5.31
C LEU A 676 -43.41 19.90 -4.53
N LYS A 677 -44.63 20.08 -5.04
CA LYS A 677 -45.84 19.52 -4.43
C LYS A 677 -45.76 18.00 -4.41
N ILE A 678 -45.42 17.36 -5.53
CA ILE A 678 -45.28 15.90 -5.64
C ILE A 678 -44.23 15.38 -4.65
N TYR A 679 -43.04 16.00 -4.62
CA TYR A 679 -41.99 15.60 -3.68
C TYR A 679 -42.38 15.82 -2.22
N LYS A 680 -43.00 16.96 -1.90
CA LYS A 680 -43.51 17.22 -0.55
C LYS A 680 -44.50 16.14 -0.11
N ASP A 681 -45.50 15.85 -0.95
CA ASP A 681 -46.50 14.84 -0.61
C ASP A 681 -45.88 13.44 -0.54
N PHE A 682 -44.84 13.14 -1.33
CA PHE A 682 -44.08 11.89 -1.21
C PHE A 682 -43.33 11.79 0.13
N PHE A 683 -42.52 12.80 0.48
CA PHE A 683 -41.72 12.79 1.71
C PHE A 683 -42.58 12.84 2.98
N GLU A 684 -43.80 13.41 2.89
CA GLU A 684 -44.80 13.39 3.97
C GLU A 684 -45.66 12.11 3.99
N ASN A 685 -45.37 11.11 3.13
CA ASN A 685 -46.14 9.87 2.97
C ASN A 685 -47.63 10.07 2.63
N LYS A 686 -47.96 11.15 1.91
CA LYS A 686 -49.31 11.50 1.45
C LYS A 686 -49.55 11.20 -0.02
N LEU A 687 -48.49 11.02 -0.82
CA LEU A 687 -48.59 10.69 -2.24
C LEU A 687 -49.09 9.24 -2.42
N PRO A 688 -50.25 9.01 -3.06
CA PRO A 688 -50.72 7.66 -3.33
C PRO A 688 -49.93 7.04 -4.48
N ILE A 689 -48.83 6.36 -4.15
CA ILE A 689 -47.87 5.78 -5.11
C ILE A 689 -47.60 4.30 -4.84
N GLY A 690 -47.22 3.55 -5.87
CA GLY A 690 -46.90 2.12 -5.79
C GLY A 690 -48.10 1.21 -6.06
N ARG A 691 -47.99 -0.06 -5.68
CA ARG A 691 -48.96 -1.13 -6.02
C ARG A 691 -50.40 -0.86 -5.59
N LYS A 692 -50.60 -0.05 -4.55
CA LYS A 692 -51.92 0.31 -4.01
C LYS A 692 -52.40 1.69 -4.46
N GLY A 693 -51.60 2.42 -5.23
CA GLY A 693 -51.96 3.72 -5.76
C GLY A 693 -52.93 3.62 -6.94
N PRO A 694 -53.40 4.76 -7.47
CA PRO A 694 -54.28 4.81 -8.63
C PRO A 694 -53.58 4.28 -9.89
N ILE A 695 -54.34 3.94 -10.91
CA ILE A 695 -53.83 3.63 -12.25
C ILE A 695 -54.22 4.79 -13.15
N TYR A 696 -53.25 5.39 -13.84
CA TYR A 696 -53.51 6.50 -14.76
C TYR A 696 -53.62 5.99 -16.20
N GLN A 697 -54.70 6.37 -16.89
CA GLN A 697 -54.99 5.89 -18.24
C GLN A 697 -53.92 6.34 -19.26
N GLU A 698 -53.33 7.51 -19.08
CA GLU A 698 -52.26 7.98 -19.95
C GLU A 698 -50.91 7.27 -19.72
N GLY A 699 -50.84 6.37 -18.74
CA GLY A 699 -49.58 5.75 -18.31
C GLY A 699 -48.76 6.63 -17.37
N PHE A 700 -49.22 7.84 -17.08
CA PHE A 700 -48.62 8.79 -16.14
C PHE A 700 -49.69 9.76 -15.61
N CYS A 701 -49.38 10.47 -14.52
CA CYS A 701 -50.25 11.49 -13.93
C CYS A 701 -50.11 12.83 -14.68
N LEU A 702 -51.23 13.35 -15.22
CA LEU A 702 -51.28 14.61 -15.97
C LEU A 702 -51.41 15.87 -15.09
N ASN A 703 -52.10 15.76 -13.96
CA ASN A 703 -52.46 16.88 -13.08
C ASN A 703 -52.39 16.40 -11.63
N TYR A 704 -51.39 16.87 -10.87
CA TYR A 704 -51.21 16.60 -9.44
C TYR A 704 -51.16 17.88 -8.62
#